data_AF-A0A9P0GS05-F1
#
_entry.id   AF-A0A9P0GS05-F1
#
_cell.length_a   1.000
_cell.length_b   1.000
_cell.length_c   1.000
_cell.angle_alpha   90.00
_cell.angle_beta   90.00
_cell.angle_gamma   90.00
#
_symmetry.space_group_name_H-M   'P 1'
#
loop_
_entity.id
_entity.type
_entity.pdbx_description
1 polymer ?
#
loop_
_entity_poly.entity_id
_entity_poly.type
_entity_poly.pdbx_seq_one_letter_code
_entity_poly.pdbx_strand_id
1 'polypeptide(L)'
;MTDVLMKPIMTIMGIFIIHFFIMLQLIGGGNGERTKDQMYEKIDGSSACYRRLNATHQIGCSSNRGGSTGTIHVCDSKRDLNFLLVNGTAFPYIPVLPVKYFNVENLERMIESKKVSGLVLHLNNETLKSLDYFTHDYQCPNPYSSLTDTCNEVSTWNPYGTGLLYRDIPFPIFYIDSYEEVLKMRNCFEKFNNFSYESQSDRSLCSLELKSFMYATTNTPTCRRRSNIITNLNPVKFCDPLGDSNIWASLYPLADGPRRNETKPLKDYKYIIISARLDATSMFDKTSGANSPVTGIVTLLTVAKYLKEILPIEIVREKKTNILFILFNGETYDYIGSQRMLFDMLKGYFPLKGAAEDNILPVIRPENVSLFIEVSQLGNSKDRLFVHHLTKGNEVLGFYEKLVEYGKPLLKFDNVSDSLPPASLHTFMKKIPTFPGLLIADHKHSYSNHFYNSIFDNSTNIGFQYYDVLENDDISIPTDSIQQLIANLSETIGKSVFEEVSQTKYNGVERADVILANELLYCYLEDPNCRVHRAIQRGNKLPKIPFSLYVGVDHVTNFMTSFTSLTLGWLTGVVEKGDVNCTNKPRNYAFKFYNMSKSIVDLNTTLCYKITMNTTEAVSPAFIMPDYNWTSGEFSTWSESTWSEINVRMFLKPSAAHEKMSIAIGCISVIFSFILVYFVKSRSHILFTPPLPTEAPTDC
;
A
#
# COMPACT_ATOMS: atom_id res chain seq x y z
N MET A 1 72.55 38.33 -36.91
CA MET A 1 72.78 37.03 -36.22
C MET A 1 71.87 36.83 -35.00
N THR A 2 70.97 37.76 -34.68
CA THR A 2 70.05 37.71 -33.52
C THR A 2 68.61 37.30 -33.86
N ASP A 3 68.15 37.45 -35.11
CA ASP A 3 66.75 37.14 -35.48
C ASP A 3 66.48 35.69 -35.95
N VAL A 4 67.52 34.91 -36.23
CA VAL A 4 67.37 33.52 -36.70
C VAL A 4 67.17 32.53 -35.52
N LEU A 5 67.52 32.96 -34.30
CA LEU A 5 67.37 32.14 -33.10
C LEU A 5 66.06 32.39 -32.33
N MET A 6 65.35 33.51 -32.55
CA MET A 6 64.22 33.89 -31.70
C MET A 6 62.88 33.22 -32.10
N LYS A 7 62.67 32.95 -33.39
CA LYS A 7 61.50 32.20 -33.90
C LYS A 7 61.42 30.75 -33.38
N PRO A 8 62.49 29.92 -33.43
CA PRO A 8 62.41 28.57 -32.89
C PRO A 8 62.20 28.58 -31.37
N ILE A 9 62.73 29.57 -30.64
CA ILE A 9 62.56 29.69 -29.19
C ILE A 9 61.10 29.99 -28.81
N MET A 10 60.40 30.88 -29.53
CA MET A 10 58.97 31.15 -29.28
C MET A 10 58.08 29.94 -29.59
N THR A 11 58.37 29.19 -30.66
CA THR A 11 57.61 27.98 -30.99
C THR A 11 57.85 26.86 -29.97
N ILE A 12 59.10 26.70 -29.52
CA ILE A 12 59.47 25.75 -28.47
C ILE A 12 58.80 26.14 -27.14
N MET A 13 58.75 27.43 -26.80
CA MET A 13 58.09 27.94 -25.59
C MET A 13 56.57 27.74 -25.64
N GLY A 14 55.92 27.94 -26.80
CA GLY A 14 54.50 27.63 -27.00
C GLY A 14 54.20 26.13 -26.86
N ILE A 15 55.04 25.26 -27.42
CA ILE A 15 54.93 23.80 -27.29
C ILE A 15 55.13 23.37 -25.83
N PHE A 16 56.08 23.98 -25.12
CA PHE A 16 56.33 23.73 -23.70
C PHE A 16 55.15 24.16 -22.82
N ILE A 17 54.53 25.31 -23.10
CA ILE A 17 53.34 25.77 -22.37
C ILE A 17 52.16 24.82 -22.61
N ILE A 18 51.94 24.39 -23.85
CA ILE A 18 50.89 23.42 -24.18
C ILE A 18 51.15 22.07 -23.50
N HIS A 19 52.39 21.55 -23.54
CA HIS A 19 52.75 20.32 -22.85
C HIS A 19 52.66 20.45 -21.33
N PHE A 20 53.00 21.62 -20.78
CA PHE A 20 52.85 21.91 -19.36
C PHE A 20 51.37 21.91 -18.94
N PHE A 21 50.48 22.51 -19.74
CA PHE A 21 49.03 22.46 -19.49
C PHE A 21 48.45 21.04 -19.64
N ILE A 22 48.90 20.27 -20.63
CA ILE A 22 48.50 18.87 -20.82
C ILE A 22 48.99 18.00 -19.65
N MET A 23 50.24 18.19 -19.21
CA MET A 23 50.77 17.50 -18.02
C MET A 23 50.05 17.93 -16.74
N LEU A 24 49.68 19.21 -16.59
CA LEU A 24 48.86 19.67 -15.47
C LEU A 24 47.48 18.99 -15.45
N GLN A 25 46.87 18.78 -16.62
CA GLN A 25 45.61 18.06 -16.77
C GLN A 25 45.74 16.55 -16.53
N LEU A 26 46.90 15.96 -16.80
CA LEU A 26 47.18 14.54 -16.56
C LEU A 26 47.58 14.23 -15.10
N ILE A 27 48.19 15.18 -14.39
CA ILE A 27 48.63 15.03 -12.99
C ILE A 27 47.49 15.32 -11.99
N GLY A 28 46.50 16.12 -12.38
CA GLY A 28 45.26 16.24 -11.64
C GLY A 28 44.46 14.96 -11.78
N GLY A 29 44.56 14.04 -10.81
CA GLY A 29 43.67 12.89 -10.69
C GLY A 29 42.23 13.39 -10.64
N GLY A 30 41.59 13.45 -11.81
CA GLY A 30 40.23 13.93 -11.96
C GLY A 30 39.28 12.90 -11.37
N ASN A 31 38.96 13.02 -10.09
CA ASN A 31 37.75 12.44 -9.56
C ASN A 31 36.59 13.15 -10.26
N GLY A 32 36.07 12.51 -11.32
CA GLY A 32 34.92 13.04 -12.05
C GLY A 32 33.68 13.00 -11.18
N GLU A 33 33.45 14.05 -10.41
CA GLU A 33 32.16 14.27 -9.77
C GLU A 33 31.14 14.68 -10.83
N ARG A 34 30.00 13.98 -10.87
CA ARG A 34 28.93 14.33 -11.81
C ARG A 34 28.36 15.68 -11.35
N THR A 35 28.25 16.65 -12.26
CA THR A 35 27.68 17.98 -11.95
C THR A 35 26.29 17.88 -11.31
N LYS A 36 25.52 16.83 -11.64
CA LYS A 36 24.24 16.53 -11.00
C LYS A 36 24.38 16.36 -9.47
N ASP A 37 25.39 15.64 -9.02
CA ASP A 37 25.59 15.29 -7.61
C ASP A 37 26.14 16.47 -6.81
N GLN A 38 26.73 17.46 -7.49
CA GLN A 38 27.11 18.76 -6.91
C GLN A 38 25.92 19.72 -6.74
N MET A 39 24.84 19.53 -7.50
CA MET A 39 23.67 20.44 -7.52
C MET A 39 22.47 19.88 -6.76
N TYR A 40 22.26 18.57 -6.81
CA TYR A 40 21.04 17.93 -6.32
C TYR A 40 21.36 16.88 -5.27
N GLU A 41 20.68 16.99 -4.15
CA GLU A 41 20.66 15.98 -3.10
C GLU A 41 19.33 15.23 -3.17
N LYS A 42 19.37 13.90 -3.26
CA LYS A 42 18.16 13.07 -3.28
C LYS A 42 17.70 12.85 -1.84
N ILE A 43 16.39 12.89 -1.64
CA ILE A 43 15.75 12.58 -0.36
C ILE A 43 15.12 11.19 -0.45
N ASP A 44 15.69 10.25 0.28
CA ASP A 44 15.23 8.86 0.31
C ASP A 44 14.14 8.63 1.38
N GLY A 45 13.45 7.49 1.30
CA GLY A 45 12.40 7.13 2.29
C GLY A 45 11.17 8.04 2.27
N SER A 46 10.85 8.65 1.12
CA SER A 46 9.69 9.51 0.96
C SER A 46 8.51 8.75 0.35
N SER A 47 7.31 8.95 0.92
CA SER A 47 6.05 8.34 0.45
C SER A 47 5.14 9.43 -0.09
N ALA A 48 4.78 9.34 -1.37
CA ALA A 48 3.94 10.34 -2.02
C ALA A 48 2.45 10.04 -1.83
N CYS A 49 1.66 11.11 -1.76
CA CYS A 49 0.24 11.06 -2.03
C CYS A 49 0.01 10.92 -3.54
N TYR A 50 -0.90 10.02 -3.93
CA TYR A 50 -1.19 9.65 -5.32
C TYR A 50 -2.67 9.81 -5.63
N ARG A 51 -2.99 9.89 -6.94
CA ARG A 51 -4.34 10.18 -7.43
C ARG A 51 -5.15 8.91 -7.65
N ARG A 52 -6.36 8.92 -7.12
CA ARG A 52 -7.41 7.92 -7.38
C ARG A 52 -8.64 8.62 -7.97
N LEU A 53 -9.50 7.86 -8.64
CA LEU A 53 -10.72 8.38 -9.26
C LEU A 53 -11.89 7.44 -8.95
N ASN A 54 -13.09 8.01 -8.85
CA ASN A 54 -14.33 7.24 -8.88
C ASN A 54 -15.19 7.67 -10.10
N ALA A 55 -16.41 7.14 -10.22
CA ALA A 55 -17.35 7.49 -11.29
C ALA A 55 -17.56 8.99 -11.54
N THR A 56 -17.48 9.81 -10.49
CA THR A 56 -17.88 11.22 -10.47
C THR A 56 -16.70 12.19 -10.34
N HIS A 57 -15.70 11.88 -9.51
CA HIS A 57 -14.63 12.81 -9.16
C HIS A 57 -13.25 12.13 -9.06
N GLN A 58 -12.21 12.94 -8.87
CA GLN A 58 -10.84 12.53 -8.57
C GLN A 58 -10.48 12.93 -7.14
N ILE A 59 -9.56 12.19 -6.52
CA ILE A 59 -9.07 12.43 -5.16
C ILE A 59 -7.55 12.26 -5.11
N GLY A 60 -6.94 12.70 -4.02
CA GLY A 60 -5.50 12.59 -3.79
C GLY A 60 -4.73 13.75 -4.40
N CYS A 61 -3.45 13.51 -4.71
CA CYS A 61 -2.50 14.57 -5.06
C CYS A 61 -1.81 14.32 -6.39
N SER A 62 -1.29 15.39 -7.01
CA SER A 62 -0.42 15.30 -8.18
C SER A 62 0.54 16.47 -8.21
N SER A 63 1.78 16.24 -8.65
CA SER A 63 2.69 17.33 -9.02
C SER A 63 2.32 17.92 -10.38
N ASN A 64 2.97 19.03 -10.73
CA ASN A 64 3.03 19.51 -12.11
C ASN A 64 3.85 18.54 -12.98
N ARG A 65 3.63 18.59 -14.31
CA ARG A 65 4.41 17.80 -15.26
C ARG A 65 5.88 18.26 -15.19
N GLY A 66 6.78 17.33 -14.89
CA GLY A 66 8.20 17.61 -14.67
C GLY A 66 8.60 17.84 -13.21
N GLY A 67 7.63 17.96 -12.30
CA GLY A 67 7.84 18.20 -10.87
C GLY A 67 7.33 19.55 -10.41
N SER A 68 6.91 19.64 -9.15
CA SER A 68 6.56 20.90 -8.49
C SER A 68 7.77 21.38 -7.69
N THR A 69 8.27 22.58 -8.00
CA THR A 69 9.40 23.19 -7.28
C THR A 69 8.92 24.27 -6.32
N GLY A 70 9.63 24.44 -5.20
CA GLY A 70 9.35 25.50 -4.25
C GLY A 70 10.43 25.68 -3.18
N THR A 71 10.50 26.90 -2.64
CA THR A 71 11.43 27.26 -1.57
C THR A 71 11.05 26.56 -0.27
N ILE A 72 12.01 25.93 0.40
CA ILE A 72 11.78 25.24 1.67
C ILE A 72 11.43 26.26 2.76
N HIS A 73 10.40 25.97 3.55
CA HIS A 73 10.14 26.69 4.79
C HIS A 73 9.78 25.70 5.90
N VAL A 74 10.64 25.58 6.90
CA VAL A 74 10.41 24.66 8.02
C VAL A 74 9.44 25.31 9.01
N CYS A 75 8.33 24.63 9.28
CA CYS A 75 7.28 25.13 10.17
C CYS A 75 7.26 24.33 11.48
N ASP A 76 7.80 24.86 12.56
CA ASP A 76 7.74 24.19 13.87
C ASP A 76 6.40 24.45 14.59
N SER A 77 5.72 25.53 14.22
CA SER A 77 4.47 25.97 14.81
C SER A 77 3.41 26.39 13.78
N LYS A 78 2.13 26.48 14.22
CA LYS A 78 1.05 27.08 13.41
C LYS A 78 1.35 28.55 13.05
N ARG A 79 2.20 29.24 13.82
CA ARG A 79 2.59 30.64 13.53
C ARG A 79 3.49 30.74 12.30
N ASP A 80 4.42 29.80 12.14
CA ASP A 80 5.35 29.78 11.00
C ASP A 80 4.57 29.51 9.70
N LEU A 81 3.61 28.56 9.76
CA LEU A 81 2.70 28.33 8.65
C LEU A 81 1.88 29.59 8.33
N ASN A 82 1.32 30.28 9.33
CA ASN A 82 0.57 31.52 9.12
C ASN A 82 1.43 32.61 8.48
N PHE A 83 2.67 32.76 8.94
CA PHE A 83 3.62 33.72 8.41
C PHE A 83 3.91 33.45 6.92
N LEU A 84 4.18 32.18 6.56
CA LEU A 84 4.41 31.78 5.18
C LEU A 84 3.23 32.12 4.27
N LEU A 85 2.01 31.84 4.71
CA LEU A 85 0.81 32.06 3.91
C LEU A 85 0.53 33.55 3.68
N VAL A 86 0.74 34.40 4.69
CA VAL A 86 0.40 35.84 4.61
C VAL A 86 1.58 36.67 4.11
N ASN A 87 2.75 36.54 4.73
CA ASN A 87 3.90 37.45 4.57
C ASN A 87 5.01 36.90 3.66
N GLY A 88 4.99 35.61 3.29
CA GLY A 88 6.02 35.02 2.44
C GLY A 88 6.16 35.73 1.08
N THR A 89 7.40 36.12 0.74
CA THR A 89 7.79 36.88 -0.47
C THR A 89 8.42 36.01 -1.57
N ALA A 90 9.03 34.89 -1.22
CA ALA A 90 9.74 33.96 -2.12
C ALA A 90 8.86 32.78 -2.57
N PHE A 91 7.61 33.06 -2.93
CA PHE A 91 6.70 32.03 -3.44
C PHE A 91 7.16 31.53 -4.84
N PRO A 92 6.88 30.27 -5.21
CA PRO A 92 6.15 29.26 -4.44
C PRO A 92 6.99 28.58 -3.34
N TYR A 93 6.34 28.23 -2.23
CA TYR A 93 6.92 27.55 -1.08
C TYR A 93 6.55 26.07 -1.00
N ILE A 94 7.43 25.28 -0.36
CA ILE A 94 7.16 23.93 0.11
C ILE A 94 7.35 23.91 1.63
N PRO A 95 6.26 23.90 2.42
CA PRO A 95 6.36 23.80 3.87
C PRO A 95 6.85 22.42 4.27
N VAL A 96 7.78 22.36 5.23
CA VAL A 96 8.13 21.13 5.97
C VAL A 96 7.39 21.20 7.29
N LEU A 97 6.32 20.42 7.42
CA LEU A 97 5.29 20.57 8.43
C LEU A 97 5.17 19.29 9.28
N PRO A 98 5.19 19.38 10.62
CA PRO A 98 4.85 18.27 11.48
C PRO A 98 3.42 17.78 11.25
N VAL A 99 3.22 16.46 11.24
CA VAL A 99 1.90 15.85 10.96
C VAL A 99 0.76 16.35 11.85
N LYS A 100 1.04 16.78 13.09
CA LYS A 100 0.03 17.34 14.00
C LYS A 100 -0.71 18.57 13.47
N TYR A 101 -0.08 19.32 12.56
CA TYR A 101 -0.69 20.50 11.95
C TYR A 101 -1.37 20.20 10.61
N PHE A 102 -1.33 18.95 10.15
CA PHE A 102 -2.00 18.54 8.93
C PHE A 102 -3.48 18.23 9.21
N ASN A 103 -4.33 19.23 8.96
CA ASN A 103 -5.77 19.15 9.13
C ASN A 103 -6.48 19.93 8.01
N VAL A 104 -7.81 19.79 7.94
CA VAL A 104 -8.65 20.39 6.89
C VAL A 104 -8.48 21.91 6.84
N GLU A 105 -8.59 22.60 7.97
CA GLU A 105 -8.48 24.06 8.08
C GLU A 105 -7.15 24.57 7.51
N ASN A 106 -6.03 23.98 7.94
CA ASN A 106 -4.70 24.39 7.47
C ASN A 106 -4.49 24.06 6.00
N LEU A 107 -5.01 22.94 5.50
CA LEU A 107 -4.92 22.56 4.09
C LEU A 107 -5.69 23.53 3.19
N GLU A 108 -6.91 23.89 3.56
CA GLU A 108 -7.73 24.85 2.81
C GLU A 108 -7.03 26.21 2.74
N ARG A 109 -6.49 26.68 3.87
CA ARG A 109 -5.70 27.93 3.91
C ARG A 109 -4.45 27.86 3.02
N MET A 110 -3.78 26.70 2.94
CA MET A 110 -2.64 26.50 2.02
C MET A 110 -3.08 26.62 0.56
N ILE A 111 -4.21 26.00 0.19
CA ILE A 111 -4.78 26.04 -1.16
C ILE A 111 -5.20 27.47 -1.54
N GLU A 112 -5.93 28.16 -0.66
CA GLU A 112 -6.43 29.52 -0.89
C GLU A 112 -5.31 30.55 -1.08
N SER A 113 -4.19 30.38 -0.36
CA SER A 113 -3.05 31.30 -0.44
C SER A 113 -2.42 31.37 -1.83
N LYS A 114 -2.52 30.30 -2.64
CA LYS A 114 -1.80 30.10 -3.91
C LYS A 114 -0.27 30.25 -3.81
N LYS A 115 0.29 30.29 -2.60
CA LYS A 115 1.74 30.42 -2.37
C LYS A 115 2.44 29.08 -2.20
N VAL A 116 1.69 28.00 -2.00
CA VAL A 116 2.22 26.64 -1.76
C VAL A 116 2.21 25.83 -3.06
N SER A 117 3.36 25.27 -3.46
CA SER A 117 3.48 24.38 -4.63
C SER A 117 3.61 22.90 -4.29
N GLY A 118 3.71 22.57 -3.00
CA GLY A 118 3.79 21.21 -2.49
C GLY A 118 3.99 21.20 -0.98
N LEU A 119 3.86 20.05 -0.33
CA LEU A 119 3.93 19.91 1.12
C LEU A 119 4.78 18.70 1.50
N VAL A 120 5.63 18.87 2.51
CA VAL A 120 6.37 17.77 3.14
C VAL A 120 5.90 17.61 4.57
N LEU A 121 5.48 16.39 4.91
CA LEU A 121 5.03 16.02 6.24
C LEU A 121 6.07 15.13 6.91
N HIS A 122 6.27 15.34 8.20
CA HIS A 122 7.18 14.51 8.99
C HIS A 122 6.68 14.29 10.42
N LEU A 123 7.20 13.24 11.04
CA LEU A 123 7.12 13.02 12.47
C LEU A 123 8.25 13.76 13.20
N ASN A 124 7.98 14.22 14.41
CA ASN A 124 9.00 14.58 15.40
C ASN A 124 8.67 13.97 16.77
N ASN A 125 9.66 13.87 17.66
CA ASN A 125 9.50 13.20 18.97
C ASN A 125 8.40 13.82 19.85
N GLU A 126 8.14 15.12 19.71
CA GLU A 126 7.04 15.79 20.41
C GLU A 126 5.67 15.39 19.85
N THR A 127 5.54 15.32 18.51
CA THR A 127 4.32 14.90 17.83
C THR A 127 3.97 13.46 18.12
N LEU A 128 4.96 12.56 18.15
CA LEU A 128 4.70 11.14 18.45
C LEU A 128 4.08 10.96 19.84
N LYS A 129 4.48 11.80 20.80
CA LYS A 129 3.93 11.77 22.18
C LYS A 129 2.58 12.47 22.32
N SER A 130 2.22 13.35 21.38
CA SER A 130 1.03 14.19 21.46
C SER A 130 -0.05 13.87 20.42
N LEU A 131 0.16 12.85 19.59
CA LEU A 131 -0.76 12.51 18.50
C LEU A 131 -1.79 11.50 19.00
N ASP A 132 -2.93 12.00 19.47
CA ASP A 132 -4.01 11.17 20.01
C ASP A 132 -4.80 10.43 18.92
N TYR A 133 -4.86 11.01 17.72
CA TYR A 133 -5.56 10.47 16.55
C TYR A 133 -4.93 11.01 15.26
N PHE A 134 -5.00 10.20 14.20
CA PHE A 134 -4.65 10.64 12.85
C PHE A 134 -5.29 9.70 11.84
N THR A 135 -6.45 10.11 11.34
CA THR A 135 -7.22 9.37 10.35
C THR A 135 -7.84 10.35 9.34
N HIS A 136 -7.60 10.06 8.06
CA HIS A 136 -8.07 10.88 6.95
C HIS A 136 -9.20 10.24 6.17
N ASP A 137 -9.67 9.08 6.61
CA ASP A 137 -10.88 8.46 6.11
C ASP A 137 -12.12 9.30 6.50
N TYR A 138 -13.27 8.94 5.96
CA TYR A 138 -14.55 9.50 6.38
C TYR A 138 -14.91 9.09 7.81
N GLN A 139 -15.79 9.86 8.43
CA GLN A 139 -16.37 9.49 9.72
C GLN A 139 -17.25 8.24 9.64
N CYS A 140 -17.87 8.05 8.47
CA CYS A 140 -18.57 6.84 8.08
C CYS A 140 -17.85 6.24 6.87
N PRO A 141 -16.95 5.25 7.05
CA PRO A 141 -16.27 4.59 5.95
C PRO A 141 -17.26 3.95 4.95
N ASN A 142 -16.91 3.94 3.66
CA ASN A 142 -17.74 3.42 2.56
C ASN A 142 -19.21 3.89 2.60
N PRO A 143 -19.48 5.20 2.67
CA PRO A 143 -20.84 5.70 2.96
C PRO A 143 -21.86 5.34 1.89
N TYR A 144 -21.45 5.24 0.61
CA TYR A 144 -22.36 4.93 -0.50
C TYR A 144 -22.61 3.43 -0.70
N SER A 145 -21.68 2.60 -0.25
CA SER A 145 -21.75 1.13 -0.42
C SER A 145 -22.29 0.42 0.82
N SER A 146 -22.22 1.07 1.98
CA SER A 146 -22.81 0.58 3.24
C SER A 146 -24.34 0.54 3.18
N LEU A 147 -24.93 -0.09 4.18
CA LEU A 147 -26.38 -0.10 4.38
C LEU A 147 -26.82 1.29 4.88
N THR A 148 -28.06 1.68 4.60
CA THR A 148 -28.61 2.93 5.15
C THR A 148 -28.75 2.82 6.66
N ASP A 149 -28.66 3.95 7.36
CA ASP A 149 -28.86 4.08 8.81
C ASP A 149 -27.87 3.33 9.72
N THR A 150 -26.84 2.68 9.18
CA THR A 150 -25.78 2.03 9.98
C THR A 150 -24.72 3.00 10.47
N CYS A 151 -24.70 4.23 9.96
CA CYS A 151 -23.84 5.31 10.43
C CYS A 151 -24.59 6.63 10.29
N ASN A 152 -24.66 7.39 11.38
CA ASN A 152 -25.34 8.69 11.43
C ASN A 152 -24.58 9.65 12.36
N GLU A 153 -25.03 10.90 12.47
CA GLU A 153 -24.37 11.92 13.31
C GLU A 153 -24.27 11.53 14.79
N VAL A 154 -25.15 10.64 15.27
CA VAL A 154 -25.18 10.16 16.67
C VAL A 154 -24.35 8.88 16.86
N SER A 155 -24.08 8.14 15.78
CA SER A 155 -23.42 6.84 15.76
C SER A 155 -22.39 6.81 14.62
N THR A 156 -21.35 7.62 14.76
CA THR A 156 -20.22 7.68 13.84
C THR A 156 -19.16 6.63 14.19
N TRP A 157 -18.81 5.78 13.23
CA TRP A 157 -17.80 4.74 13.44
C TRP A 157 -16.40 5.31 13.63
N ASN A 158 -15.98 6.27 12.80
CA ASN A 158 -14.67 6.88 12.86
C ASN A 158 -14.77 8.38 13.23
N PRO A 159 -15.07 8.75 14.48
CA PRO A 159 -15.39 10.14 14.85
C PRO A 159 -14.30 11.16 14.47
N TYR A 160 -13.02 10.75 14.49
CA TYR A 160 -11.87 11.57 14.13
C TYR A 160 -11.58 11.65 12.62
N GLY A 161 -12.37 10.96 11.79
CA GLY A 161 -12.24 10.94 10.34
C GLY A 161 -12.38 12.32 9.73
N THR A 162 -11.32 12.82 9.08
CA THR A 162 -11.32 14.17 8.47
C THR A 162 -11.79 14.19 7.00
N GLY A 163 -11.89 13.02 6.35
CA GLY A 163 -12.24 12.91 4.93
C GLY A 163 -11.17 13.44 3.96
N LEU A 164 -9.98 13.82 4.44
CA LEU A 164 -8.88 14.35 3.62
C LEU A 164 -8.38 13.35 2.57
N LEU A 165 -8.51 12.05 2.84
CA LEU A 165 -8.14 10.98 1.90
C LEU A 165 -8.89 11.12 0.56
N TYR A 166 -10.13 11.64 0.62
CA TYR A 166 -11.04 11.75 -0.51
C TYR A 166 -11.15 13.18 -1.07
N ARG A 167 -10.22 14.06 -0.73
CA ARG A 167 -10.14 15.42 -1.31
C ARG A 167 -9.22 15.44 -2.53
N ASP A 168 -9.56 16.26 -3.51
CA ASP A 168 -8.65 16.58 -4.63
C ASP A 168 -7.71 17.71 -4.19
N ILE A 169 -6.43 17.40 -4.06
CA ILE A 169 -5.41 18.32 -3.57
C ILE A 169 -4.56 18.80 -4.75
N PRO A 170 -4.45 20.13 -4.99
CA PRO A 170 -3.88 20.67 -6.23
C PRO A 170 -2.34 20.63 -6.28
N PHE A 171 -1.68 20.18 -5.22
CA PHE A 171 -0.23 20.10 -5.11
C PHE A 171 0.20 18.76 -4.49
N PRO A 172 1.44 18.30 -4.73
CA PRO A 172 1.91 17.03 -4.21
C PRO A 172 2.21 17.12 -2.70
N ILE A 173 1.89 16.04 -1.98
CA ILE A 173 2.19 15.88 -0.56
C ILE A 173 3.08 14.66 -0.40
N PHE A 174 4.19 14.82 0.32
CA PHE A 174 5.12 13.75 0.64
C PHE A 174 5.25 13.58 2.14
N TYR A 175 5.18 12.34 2.62
CA TYR A 175 5.52 11.98 3.98
C TYR A 175 6.96 11.45 4.03
N ILE A 176 7.76 11.93 4.98
CA ILE A 176 9.15 11.50 5.19
C ILE A 176 9.26 10.91 6.59
N ASP A 177 9.65 9.64 6.63
CA ASP A 177 9.78 8.86 7.87
C ASP A 177 11.16 9.05 8.52
N SER A 178 12.19 9.26 7.71
CA SER A 178 13.57 9.38 8.17
C SER A 178 13.83 10.74 8.83
N TYR A 179 14.20 10.72 10.12
CA TYR A 179 14.62 11.90 10.86
C TYR A 179 15.87 12.57 10.24
N GLU A 180 16.81 11.77 9.71
CA GLU A 180 18.03 12.28 9.08
C GLU A 180 17.72 13.11 7.84
N GLU A 181 16.77 12.66 7.02
CA GLU A 181 16.36 13.36 5.80
C GLU A 181 15.65 14.68 6.11
N VAL A 182 14.82 14.70 7.16
CA VAL A 182 14.20 15.94 7.66
C VAL A 182 15.25 16.91 8.20
N LEU A 183 16.27 16.40 8.89
CA LEU A 183 17.36 17.20 9.42
C LEU A 183 18.19 17.85 8.30
N LYS A 184 18.44 17.15 7.19
CA LYS A 184 19.08 17.73 6.00
C LYS A 184 18.30 18.94 5.46
N MET A 185 16.98 18.81 5.32
CA MET A 185 16.11 19.92 4.90
C MET A 185 16.18 21.10 5.87
N ARG A 186 16.15 20.81 7.18
CA ARG A 186 16.26 21.83 8.23
C ARG A 186 17.60 22.56 8.17
N ASN A 187 18.70 21.82 8.07
CA ASN A 187 20.04 22.40 7.96
C ASN A 187 20.16 23.30 6.72
N CYS A 188 19.57 22.89 5.59
CA CYS A 188 19.55 23.71 4.38
C CYS A 188 18.70 24.97 4.54
N PHE A 189 17.54 24.85 5.18
CA PHE A 189 16.67 25.98 5.52
C PHE A 189 17.36 26.99 6.43
N GLU A 190 18.00 26.55 7.51
CA GLU A 190 18.74 27.43 8.42
C GLU A 190 19.91 28.12 7.71
N LYS A 191 20.65 27.38 6.88
CA LYS A 191 21.83 27.91 6.18
C LYS A 191 21.51 28.89 5.08
N PHE A 192 20.37 28.76 4.40
CA PHE A 192 20.06 29.55 3.21
C PHE A 192 18.75 30.31 3.27
N ASN A 193 17.75 29.92 4.05
CA ASN A 193 16.38 30.48 3.95
C ASN A 193 15.97 31.29 5.19
N ASN A 194 16.50 30.99 6.38
CA ASN A 194 16.17 31.64 7.65
C ASN A 194 17.01 32.91 7.92
N PHE A 195 16.81 33.96 7.09
CA PHE A 195 17.45 35.27 7.29
C PHE A 195 16.39 36.37 7.13
N SER A 196 16.67 37.42 6.37
CA SER A 196 15.66 38.42 6.02
C SER A 196 14.59 37.79 5.12
N TYR A 197 13.35 37.78 5.62
CA TYR A 197 12.19 37.33 4.87
C TYR A 197 11.69 38.36 3.85
N GLU A 198 11.96 39.65 4.07
CA GLU A 198 11.55 40.72 3.14
C GLU A 198 12.33 40.67 1.82
N SER A 199 13.65 40.49 1.91
CA SER A 199 14.55 40.36 0.74
C SER A 199 14.83 38.89 0.37
N GLN A 200 13.95 37.97 0.76
CA GLN A 200 14.17 36.54 0.57
C GLN A 200 14.26 36.17 -0.91
N SER A 201 13.47 36.79 -1.79
CA SER A 201 13.45 36.53 -3.23
C SER A 201 14.75 36.88 -3.96
N ASP A 202 15.60 37.72 -3.38
CA ASP A 202 16.73 38.33 -4.08
C ASP A 202 18.02 37.48 -3.98
N ARG A 203 18.01 36.47 -3.11
CA ARG A 203 19.16 35.59 -2.84
C ARG A 203 18.92 34.17 -3.35
N SER A 204 19.99 33.39 -3.37
CA SER A 204 19.88 31.95 -3.65
C SER A 204 19.25 31.25 -2.45
N LEU A 205 18.22 30.45 -2.71
CA LEU A 205 17.41 29.79 -1.68
C LEU A 205 17.46 28.27 -1.82
N CYS A 206 17.47 27.59 -0.69
CA CYS A 206 17.27 26.15 -0.66
C CYS A 206 15.83 25.81 -1.05
N SER A 207 15.68 24.90 -2.02
CA SER A 207 14.42 24.55 -2.64
C SER A 207 14.28 23.03 -2.77
N LEU A 208 13.04 22.57 -2.82
CA LEU A 208 12.70 21.18 -3.12
C LEU A 208 12.04 21.10 -4.49
N GLU A 209 12.24 19.97 -5.16
CA GLU A 209 11.40 19.51 -6.26
C GLU A 209 10.72 18.21 -5.85
N LEU A 210 9.38 18.22 -5.91
CA LEU A 210 8.52 17.08 -5.64
C LEU A 210 7.98 16.57 -6.97
N LYS A 211 8.42 15.39 -7.41
CA LYS A 211 7.90 14.73 -8.60
C LYS A 211 6.92 13.64 -8.22
N SER A 212 5.67 13.80 -8.61
CA SER A 212 4.61 12.78 -8.50
C SER A 212 3.48 13.13 -9.47
N PHE A 213 3.81 13.26 -10.76
CA PHE A 213 2.84 13.62 -11.78
C PHE A 213 1.93 12.43 -12.10
N MET A 214 0.64 12.63 -11.89
CA MET A 214 -0.40 11.62 -12.09
C MET A 214 -1.07 11.84 -13.46
N TYR A 215 -1.08 10.82 -14.31
CA TYR A 215 -1.57 10.91 -15.70
C TYR A 215 -3.10 11.04 -15.82
N ALA A 216 -3.87 10.48 -14.88
CA ALA A 216 -5.33 10.51 -14.89
C ALA A 216 -5.90 11.88 -14.45
N THR A 217 -7.10 12.17 -14.93
CA THR A 217 -7.86 13.37 -14.56
C THR A 217 -9.37 13.14 -14.68
N THR A 218 -10.13 14.00 -13.98
CA THR A 218 -11.59 14.11 -13.99
C THR A 218 -12.29 13.00 -13.22
N ASN A 219 -12.44 11.81 -13.80
CA ASN A 219 -13.16 10.68 -13.22
C ASN A 219 -12.81 9.35 -13.92
N THR A 220 -13.19 8.22 -13.32
CA THR A 220 -12.92 6.87 -13.84
C THR A 220 -13.45 6.67 -15.29
N PRO A 221 -14.69 7.05 -15.64
CA PRO A 221 -15.21 6.85 -17.00
C PRO A 221 -14.40 7.62 -18.05
N THR A 222 -14.06 8.88 -17.77
CA THR A 222 -13.24 9.71 -18.67
C THR A 222 -11.85 9.14 -18.82
N CYS A 223 -11.24 8.73 -17.71
CA CYS A 223 -9.92 8.15 -17.72
C CYS A 223 -9.87 6.82 -18.48
N ARG A 224 -10.78 5.88 -18.18
CA ARG A 224 -10.90 4.58 -18.87
C ARG A 224 -11.12 4.76 -20.36
N ARG A 225 -12.02 5.67 -20.75
CA ARG A 225 -12.25 6.00 -22.16
C ARG A 225 -10.96 6.44 -22.84
N ARG A 226 -10.14 7.29 -22.20
CA ARG A 226 -8.86 7.74 -22.76
C ARG A 226 -7.81 6.63 -22.83
N SER A 227 -7.75 5.77 -21.82
CA SER A 227 -6.84 4.60 -21.79
C SER A 227 -7.13 3.59 -22.89
N ASN A 228 -8.40 3.45 -23.30
CA ASN A 228 -8.82 2.48 -24.32
C ASN A 228 -8.66 2.99 -25.77
N ILE A 229 -8.38 4.28 -25.98
CA ILE A 229 -8.16 4.81 -27.33
C ILE A 229 -6.73 4.48 -27.75
N ILE A 230 -6.59 3.61 -28.74
CA ILE A 230 -5.31 3.33 -29.39
C ILE A 230 -5.02 4.47 -30.37
N THR A 231 -4.37 5.54 -29.89
CA THR A 231 -3.97 6.67 -30.76
C THR A 231 -2.60 6.48 -31.40
N ASN A 232 -1.71 5.68 -30.80
CA ASN A 232 -0.31 5.53 -31.19
C ASN A 232 0.14 4.07 -31.10
N LEU A 233 1.30 3.74 -31.69
CA LEU A 233 1.95 2.42 -31.59
C LEU A 233 2.26 2.01 -30.13
N ASN A 234 2.48 2.99 -29.24
CA ASN A 234 2.64 2.79 -27.80
C ASN A 234 1.48 3.50 -27.08
N PRO A 235 0.34 2.83 -26.85
CA PRO A 235 -0.79 3.43 -26.17
C PRO A 235 -0.42 3.75 -24.71
N VAL A 236 -0.75 4.96 -24.28
CA VAL A 236 -0.53 5.39 -22.90
C VAL A 236 -1.77 5.01 -22.09
N LYS A 237 -1.60 4.15 -21.10
CA LYS A 237 -2.64 3.85 -20.10
C LYS A 237 -2.63 4.95 -19.04
N PHE A 238 -3.78 5.60 -18.82
CA PHE A 238 -3.90 6.74 -17.89
C PHE A 238 -4.33 6.31 -16.48
N CYS A 239 -5.07 5.21 -16.37
CA CYS A 239 -5.51 4.64 -15.10
C CYS A 239 -5.80 3.15 -15.23
N ASP A 240 -5.83 2.53 -14.07
CA ASP A 240 -6.08 1.11 -13.85
C ASP A 240 -7.20 0.92 -12.83
N PRO A 241 -8.07 -0.09 -12.97
CA PRO A 241 -9.03 -0.41 -11.93
C PRO A 241 -8.30 -0.80 -10.65
N LEU A 242 -8.81 -0.35 -9.51
CA LEU A 242 -8.35 -0.89 -8.23
C LEU A 242 -8.82 -2.33 -8.14
N GLY A 243 -7.90 -3.21 -7.74
CA GLY A 243 -8.22 -4.60 -7.54
C GLY A 243 -7.00 -5.47 -7.38
N ASP A 244 -7.25 -6.67 -6.89
CA ASP A 244 -6.27 -7.73 -6.72
C ASP A 244 -7.05 -9.06 -6.68
N SER A 245 -6.82 -9.91 -5.68
CA SER A 245 -7.50 -11.18 -5.49
C SER A 245 -8.02 -11.33 -4.07
N ASN A 246 -9.24 -11.85 -3.94
CA ASN A 246 -9.70 -12.43 -2.71
C ASN A 246 -9.00 -13.78 -2.50
N ILE A 247 -8.71 -14.10 -1.25
CA ILE A 247 -8.15 -15.40 -0.87
C ILE A 247 -9.29 -16.23 -0.30
N TRP A 248 -9.41 -17.47 -0.73
CA TRP A 248 -10.35 -18.39 -0.09
C TRP A 248 -9.78 -19.80 0.03
N ALA A 249 -10.23 -20.52 1.05
CA ALA A 249 -9.92 -21.93 1.22
C ALA A 249 -11.11 -22.65 1.86
N SER A 250 -11.36 -23.90 1.49
CA SER A 250 -12.30 -24.76 2.19
C SER A 250 -11.56 -25.66 3.19
N LEU A 251 -12.12 -25.92 4.37
CA LEU A 251 -11.44 -26.77 5.37
C LEU A 251 -11.10 -28.16 4.80
N TYR A 252 -12.01 -28.70 4.01
CA TYR A 252 -11.84 -29.94 3.23
C TYR A 252 -12.22 -29.73 1.76
N PRO A 253 -11.68 -30.55 0.83
CA PRO A 253 -11.93 -30.41 -0.60
C PRO A 253 -13.42 -30.43 -0.97
N LEU A 254 -13.79 -29.60 -1.94
CA LEU A 254 -15.17 -29.47 -2.44
C LEU A 254 -15.58 -30.58 -3.43
N ALA A 255 -14.63 -31.43 -3.82
CA ALA A 255 -14.82 -32.51 -4.77
C ALA A 255 -13.90 -33.69 -4.42
N ASP A 256 -14.32 -34.89 -4.82
CA ASP A 256 -13.52 -36.11 -4.76
C ASP A 256 -12.87 -36.40 -6.11
N GLY A 257 -11.88 -37.30 -6.11
CA GLY A 257 -11.17 -37.73 -7.33
C GLY A 257 -9.71 -37.29 -7.34
N PRO A 258 -8.77 -38.18 -7.71
CA PRO A 258 -7.34 -37.88 -7.60
C PRO A 258 -6.83 -36.97 -8.72
N ARG A 259 -7.54 -36.89 -9.85
CA ARG A 259 -7.11 -36.16 -11.06
C ARG A 259 -8.20 -35.23 -11.59
N ARG A 260 -7.79 -34.23 -12.36
CA ARG A 260 -8.66 -33.26 -13.06
C ARG A 260 -9.88 -33.90 -13.75
N ASN A 261 -9.67 -34.95 -14.53
CA ASN A 261 -10.75 -35.59 -15.33
C ASN A 261 -11.62 -36.56 -14.51
N GLU A 262 -11.20 -36.88 -13.29
CA GLU A 262 -11.89 -37.80 -12.38
C GLU A 262 -12.56 -37.03 -11.23
N THR A 263 -12.51 -35.69 -11.27
CA THR A 263 -13.02 -34.83 -10.21
C THR A 263 -14.55 -34.84 -10.22
N LYS A 264 -15.16 -35.13 -9.07
CA LYS A 264 -16.62 -35.18 -8.90
C LYS A 264 -17.06 -34.26 -7.76
N PRO A 265 -17.98 -33.32 -8.00
CA PRO A 265 -18.38 -32.34 -7.02
C PRO A 265 -19.17 -32.96 -5.88
N LEU A 266 -18.92 -32.50 -4.66
CA LEU A 266 -19.74 -32.82 -3.50
C LEU A 266 -21.03 -31.97 -3.54
N LYS A 267 -22.18 -32.63 -3.65
CA LYS A 267 -23.49 -31.98 -3.76
C LYS A 267 -24.22 -31.94 -2.42
N ASP A 268 -25.13 -30.98 -2.29
CA ASP A 268 -26.01 -30.77 -1.12
C ASP A 268 -25.27 -30.40 0.17
N TYR A 269 -24.15 -29.68 0.05
CA TYR A 269 -23.41 -29.14 1.19
C TYR A 269 -23.88 -27.73 1.55
N LYS A 270 -23.91 -27.46 2.86
CA LYS A 270 -23.99 -26.11 3.42
C LYS A 270 -22.60 -25.60 3.80
N TYR A 271 -22.45 -24.28 3.87
CA TYR A 271 -21.18 -23.64 4.16
C TYR A 271 -21.29 -22.63 5.31
N ILE A 272 -20.39 -22.73 6.27
CA ILE A 272 -20.13 -21.66 7.24
C ILE A 272 -18.95 -20.84 6.70
N ILE A 273 -19.15 -19.55 6.51
CA ILE A 273 -18.09 -18.64 6.05
C ILE A 273 -17.47 -17.97 7.28
N ILE A 274 -16.14 -18.04 7.38
CA ILE A 274 -15.35 -17.26 8.33
C ILE A 274 -14.51 -16.30 7.49
N SER A 275 -14.67 -15.01 7.74
CA SER A 275 -14.07 -13.97 6.90
C SER A 275 -13.39 -12.85 7.67
N ALA A 276 -12.46 -12.19 7.00
CA ALA A 276 -11.86 -10.95 7.46
C ALA A 276 -11.44 -10.09 6.26
N ARG A 277 -11.21 -8.81 6.52
CA ARG A 277 -10.61 -7.90 5.54
C ARG A 277 -9.13 -8.24 5.33
N LEU A 278 -8.62 -8.04 4.12
CA LEU A 278 -7.22 -8.22 3.74
C LEU A 278 -6.46 -6.90 3.53
N ASP A 279 -7.19 -5.83 3.17
CA ASP A 279 -6.60 -4.55 2.77
C ASP A 279 -6.73 -3.43 3.81
N ALA A 280 -5.83 -2.45 3.69
CA ALA A 280 -5.92 -1.13 4.29
C ALA A 280 -5.69 -0.06 3.23
N THR A 281 -5.90 1.19 3.60
CA THR A 281 -5.41 2.33 2.81
C THR A 281 -4.69 3.34 3.68
N SER A 282 -4.00 4.26 3.02
CA SER A 282 -3.54 5.50 3.63
C SER A 282 -3.51 6.60 2.57
N MET A 283 -3.20 7.83 3.00
CA MET A 283 -2.99 8.94 2.07
C MET A 283 -1.70 8.78 1.25
N PHE A 284 -0.76 7.96 1.70
CA PHE A 284 0.55 7.75 1.12
C PHE A 284 0.70 6.30 0.63
N ASP A 285 1.69 6.03 -0.21
CA ASP A 285 1.99 4.67 -0.71
C ASP A 285 2.29 3.66 0.43
N LYS A 286 2.83 4.15 1.56
CA LYS A 286 3.03 3.33 2.77
C LYS A 286 1.70 3.03 3.46
N THR A 287 1.48 1.78 3.84
CA THR A 287 0.33 1.33 4.64
C THR A 287 0.79 0.39 5.76
N SER A 288 0.13 0.40 6.92
CA SER A 288 0.47 -0.47 8.05
C SER A 288 -0.70 -1.33 8.53
N GLY A 289 -1.88 -0.75 8.76
CA GLY A 289 -3.12 -1.48 9.01
C GLY A 289 -3.08 -2.52 10.14
N ALA A 290 -2.45 -2.20 11.27
CA ALA A 290 -2.24 -3.15 12.36
C ALA A 290 -3.53 -3.59 13.03
N ASN A 291 -4.35 -2.65 13.54
CA ASN A 291 -5.64 -3.00 14.13
C ASN A 291 -6.61 -3.47 13.02
N SER A 292 -6.65 -2.80 11.88
CA SER A 292 -7.38 -3.25 10.68
C SER A 292 -6.50 -3.14 9.43
N PRO A 293 -6.23 -4.24 8.69
CA PRO A 293 -6.83 -5.57 8.77
C PRO A 293 -6.05 -6.63 9.58
N VAL A 294 -4.81 -6.38 9.98
CA VAL A 294 -3.89 -7.47 10.39
C VAL A 294 -4.42 -8.32 11.53
N THR A 295 -4.99 -7.73 12.58
CA THR A 295 -5.59 -8.54 13.67
C THR A 295 -6.68 -9.49 13.19
N GLY A 296 -7.49 -9.10 12.21
CA GLY A 296 -8.52 -9.95 11.59
C GLY A 296 -7.91 -11.06 10.74
N ILE A 297 -6.89 -10.75 9.93
CA ILE A 297 -6.16 -11.75 9.13
C ILE A 297 -5.55 -12.83 10.03
N VAL A 298 -4.82 -12.42 11.06
CA VAL A 298 -4.14 -13.35 11.98
C VAL A 298 -5.14 -14.20 12.76
N THR A 299 -6.27 -13.61 13.18
CA THR A 299 -7.34 -14.36 13.84
C THR A 299 -7.93 -15.41 12.90
N LEU A 300 -8.25 -15.07 11.66
CA LEU A 300 -8.79 -16.02 10.69
C LEU A 300 -7.80 -17.16 10.39
N LEU A 301 -6.51 -16.86 10.21
CA LEU A 301 -5.47 -17.87 9.99
C LEU A 301 -5.32 -18.82 11.18
N THR A 302 -5.34 -18.28 12.40
CA THR A 302 -5.25 -19.06 13.65
C THR A 302 -6.51 -19.93 13.83
N VAL A 303 -7.71 -19.40 13.58
CA VAL A 303 -8.97 -20.16 13.57
C VAL A 303 -8.92 -21.30 12.55
N ALA A 304 -8.40 -21.05 11.35
CA ALA A 304 -8.31 -22.05 10.29
C ALA A 304 -7.38 -23.21 10.69
N LYS A 305 -6.24 -22.91 11.31
CA LYS A 305 -5.32 -23.92 11.85
C LYS A 305 -5.99 -24.73 12.96
N TYR A 306 -6.63 -24.07 13.92
CA TYR A 306 -7.26 -24.71 15.06
C TYR A 306 -8.42 -25.62 14.63
N LEU A 307 -9.31 -25.14 13.76
CA LEU A 307 -10.41 -25.94 13.20
C LEU A 307 -9.92 -27.17 12.45
N LYS A 308 -8.77 -27.08 11.75
CA LYS A 308 -8.17 -28.21 11.05
C LYS A 308 -7.75 -29.33 12.00
N GLU A 309 -7.40 -29.00 13.23
CA GLU A 309 -7.01 -29.95 14.26
C GLU A 309 -8.23 -30.58 14.95
N ILE A 310 -9.25 -29.77 15.26
CA ILE A 310 -10.36 -30.21 16.10
C ILE A 310 -11.57 -30.75 15.35
N LEU A 311 -11.75 -30.44 14.05
CA LEU A 311 -12.93 -30.82 13.27
C LEU A 311 -12.56 -31.82 12.16
N PRO A 312 -12.70 -33.14 12.40
CA PRO A 312 -12.37 -34.18 11.41
C PRO A 312 -13.25 -34.15 10.14
N ILE A 313 -12.71 -34.73 9.06
CA ILE A 313 -13.38 -34.78 7.75
C ILE A 313 -14.65 -35.63 7.79
N GLU A 314 -14.69 -36.65 8.66
CA GLU A 314 -15.80 -37.57 8.82
C GLU A 314 -17.07 -36.82 9.26
N ILE A 315 -16.94 -35.92 10.24
CA ILE A 315 -18.05 -35.10 10.76
C ILE A 315 -18.56 -34.16 9.65
N VAL A 316 -17.66 -33.49 8.94
CA VAL A 316 -18.01 -32.58 7.83
C VAL A 316 -18.76 -33.31 6.71
N ARG A 317 -18.37 -34.56 6.42
CA ARG A 317 -19.03 -35.40 5.41
C ARG A 317 -20.38 -35.93 5.87
N GLU A 318 -20.48 -36.38 7.12
CA GLU A 318 -21.73 -36.88 7.69
C GLU A 318 -22.80 -35.77 7.76
N LYS A 319 -22.42 -34.59 8.27
CA LYS A 319 -23.32 -33.45 8.46
C LYS A 319 -23.51 -32.60 7.20
N LYS A 320 -22.79 -32.92 6.12
CA LYS A 320 -22.77 -32.17 4.85
C LYS A 320 -22.60 -30.65 5.05
N THR A 321 -21.76 -30.26 6.00
CA THR A 321 -21.52 -28.84 6.33
C THR A 321 -20.02 -28.60 6.38
N ASN A 322 -19.51 -27.80 5.45
CA ASN A 322 -18.09 -27.48 5.31
C ASN A 322 -17.84 -26.02 5.67
N ILE A 323 -16.57 -25.66 5.89
CA ILE A 323 -16.18 -24.32 6.32
C ILE A 323 -15.39 -23.67 5.19
N LEU A 324 -15.71 -22.41 4.89
CA LEU A 324 -15.00 -21.57 3.93
C LEU A 324 -14.33 -20.43 4.68
N PHE A 325 -13.02 -20.32 4.52
CA PHE A 325 -12.24 -19.19 5.00
C PHE A 325 -12.07 -18.22 3.84
N ILE A 326 -12.41 -16.93 4.03
CA ILE A 326 -12.33 -15.92 2.97
C ILE A 326 -11.68 -14.65 3.51
N LEU A 327 -10.62 -14.19 2.84
CA LEU A 327 -10.04 -12.87 3.07
C LEU A 327 -10.40 -11.97 1.90
N PHE A 328 -11.18 -10.93 2.17
CA PHE A 328 -11.68 -10.00 1.16
C PHE A 328 -10.70 -8.85 0.95
N ASN A 329 -10.34 -8.60 -0.31
CA ASN A 329 -9.40 -7.56 -0.69
C ASN A 329 -10.14 -6.39 -1.35
N GLY A 330 -9.66 -5.16 -1.14
CA GLY A 330 -10.30 -3.94 -1.63
C GLY A 330 -11.60 -3.57 -0.88
N GLU A 331 -11.78 -4.03 0.36
CA GLU A 331 -12.94 -3.65 1.17
C GLU A 331 -12.94 -2.17 1.54
N THR A 332 -11.76 -1.53 1.60
CA THR A 332 -11.61 -0.10 1.91
C THR A 332 -12.13 0.82 0.80
N TYR A 333 -12.33 0.29 -0.41
CA TYR A 333 -12.75 1.05 -1.59
C TYR A 333 -14.13 0.62 -2.05
N ASP A 334 -15.14 0.83 -1.21
CA ASP A 334 -16.52 0.47 -1.52
C ASP A 334 -16.73 -1.05 -1.73
N TYR A 335 -16.06 -1.87 -0.90
CA TYR A 335 -16.31 -3.31 -0.83
C TYR A 335 -16.00 -4.09 -2.13
N ILE A 336 -14.91 -3.77 -2.83
CA ILE A 336 -14.57 -4.35 -4.14
C ILE A 336 -14.60 -5.88 -4.10
N GLY A 337 -13.90 -6.47 -3.12
CA GLY A 337 -13.71 -7.90 -3.01
C GLY A 337 -15.01 -8.64 -2.71
N SER A 338 -15.74 -8.23 -1.68
CA SER A 338 -17.00 -8.85 -1.29
C SER A 338 -18.09 -8.64 -2.34
N GLN A 339 -18.16 -7.47 -3.00
CA GLN A 339 -19.07 -7.23 -4.12
C GLN A 339 -18.79 -8.17 -5.28
N ARG A 340 -17.51 -8.33 -5.64
CA ARG A 340 -17.13 -9.24 -6.72
C ARG A 340 -17.45 -10.69 -6.38
N MET A 341 -17.17 -11.12 -5.16
CA MET A 341 -17.52 -12.46 -4.68
C MET A 341 -19.03 -12.73 -4.75
N LEU A 342 -19.86 -11.83 -4.22
CA LEU A 342 -21.31 -11.99 -4.26
C LEU A 342 -21.83 -12.03 -5.70
N PHE A 343 -21.29 -11.17 -6.59
CA PHE A 343 -21.60 -11.19 -8.01
C PHE A 343 -21.32 -12.56 -8.63
N ASP A 344 -20.14 -13.13 -8.36
CA ASP A 344 -19.75 -14.44 -8.88
C ASP A 344 -20.61 -15.57 -8.28
N MET A 345 -20.99 -15.51 -7.00
CA MET A 345 -21.91 -16.47 -6.38
C MET A 345 -23.31 -16.44 -7.02
N LEU A 346 -23.86 -15.25 -7.27
CA LEU A 346 -25.18 -15.08 -7.90
C LEU A 346 -25.19 -15.57 -9.35
N LYS A 347 -24.11 -15.29 -10.09
CA LYS A 347 -23.94 -15.76 -11.48
C LYS A 347 -23.56 -17.23 -11.59
N GLY A 348 -23.22 -17.89 -10.48
CA GLY A 348 -22.77 -19.28 -10.46
C GLY A 348 -21.34 -19.47 -10.97
N TYR A 349 -20.51 -18.44 -10.86
CA TYR A 349 -19.09 -18.45 -11.23
C TYR A 349 -18.16 -18.78 -10.06
N PHE A 350 -18.66 -18.82 -8.83
CA PHE A 350 -17.93 -19.26 -7.65
C PHE A 350 -18.20 -20.74 -7.35
N PRO A 351 -17.17 -21.58 -7.08
CA PRO A 351 -15.73 -21.28 -6.89
C PRO A 351 -14.89 -21.22 -8.17
N LEU A 352 -15.43 -21.66 -9.30
CA LEU A 352 -14.74 -21.63 -10.59
C LEU A 352 -15.76 -21.36 -11.71
N LYS A 353 -15.45 -20.39 -12.56
CA LYS A 353 -16.27 -20.04 -13.72
C LYS A 353 -16.35 -21.22 -14.70
N GLY A 354 -17.57 -21.56 -15.13
CA GLY A 354 -17.83 -22.71 -16.02
C GLY A 354 -17.91 -24.07 -15.32
N ALA A 355 -17.66 -24.15 -14.00
CA ALA A 355 -17.67 -25.42 -13.28
C ALA A 355 -19.02 -26.16 -13.30
N ALA A 356 -20.13 -25.42 -13.47
CA ALA A 356 -21.48 -25.96 -13.56
C ALA A 356 -21.68 -26.79 -14.84
N GLU A 357 -21.16 -26.31 -15.96
CA GLU A 357 -21.31 -26.93 -17.28
C GLU A 357 -20.50 -28.23 -17.36
N ASP A 358 -19.29 -28.21 -16.82
CA ASP A 358 -18.39 -29.35 -16.81
C ASP A 358 -18.63 -30.31 -15.62
N ASN A 359 -19.52 -29.97 -14.68
CA ASN A 359 -19.81 -30.70 -13.44
C ASN A 359 -18.53 -31.10 -12.68
N ILE A 360 -17.59 -30.16 -12.53
CA ILE A 360 -16.26 -30.37 -11.91
C ILE A 360 -16.28 -30.03 -10.42
N LEU A 361 -16.77 -28.83 -10.09
CA LEU A 361 -16.88 -28.31 -8.72
C LEU A 361 -18.33 -27.93 -8.41
N PRO A 362 -18.77 -27.99 -7.14
CA PRO A 362 -20.10 -27.53 -6.78
C PRO A 362 -20.20 -26.02 -6.99
N VAL A 363 -21.35 -25.56 -7.47
CA VAL A 363 -21.66 -24.13 -7.53
C VAL A 363 -22.11 -23.70 -6.14
N ILE A 364 -21.41 -22.73 -5.56
CA ILE A 364 -21.73 -22.22 -4.22
C ILE A 364 -22.45 -20.88 -4.39
N ARG A 365 -23.73 -20.87 -4.03
CA ARG A 365 -24.60 -19.69 -4.06
C ARG A 365 -24.81 -19.14 -2.65
N PRO A 366 -25.32 -17.90 -2.50
CA PRO A 366 -25.56 -17.32 -1.18
C PRO A 366 -26.53 -18.17 -0.33
N GLU A 367 -27.46 -18.89 -0.95
CA GLU A 367 -28.42 -19.76 -0.26
C GLU A 367 -27.77 -21.01 0.35
N ASN A 368 -26.56 -21.37 -0.09
CA ASN A 368 -25.80 -22.48 0.51
C ASN A 368 -25.06 -22.05 1.79
N VAL A 369 -25.01 -20.76 2.10
CA VAL A 369 -24.34 -20.23 3.30
C VAL A 369 -25.30 -20.32 4.47
N SER A 370 -24.95 -21.12 5.49
CA SER A 370 -25.77 -21.28 6.70
C SER A 370 -25.45 -20.21 7.75
N LEU A 371 -24.19 -19.77 7.82
CA LEU A 371 -23.75 -18.74 8.77
C LEU A 371 -22.52 -18.02 8.20
N PHE A 372 -22.49 -16.71 8.35
CA PHE A 372 -21.36 -15.85 7.97
C PHE A 372 -20.78 -15.15 9.21
N ILE A 373 -19.52 -15.42 9.51
CA ILE A 373 -18.80 -14.87 10.65
C ILE A 373 -17.70 -13.98 10.10
N GLU A 374 -17.72 -12.70 10.41
CA GLU A 374 -16.64 -11.78 10.09
C GLU A 374 -15.91 -11.35 11.36
N VAL A 375 -14.59 -11.21 11.28
CA VAL A 375 -13.76 -10.67 12.37
C VAL A 375 -13.08 -9.39 11.89
N SER A 376 -13.12 -8.33 12.70
CA SER A 376 -12.53 -7.05 12.34
C SER A 376 -12.16 -6.23 13.58
N GLN A 377 -11.07 -5.49 13.51
CA GLN A 377 -10.59 -4.56 14.55
C GLN A 377 -10.57 -5.20 15.94
N LEU A 378 -9.52 -5.96 16.25
CA LEU A 378 -9.39 -6.69 17.52
C LEU A 378 -8.22 -6.17 18.39
N GLY A 379 -7.56 -5.09 17.96
CA GLY A 379 -6.28 -4.66 18.52
C GLY A 379 -6.36 -3.88 19.84
N ASN A 380 -7.50 -3.25 20.15
CA ASN A 380 -7.57 -2.27 21.24
C ASN A 380 -8.50 -2.70 22.40
N SER A 381 -8.85 -3.99 22.47
CA SER A 381 -9.51 -4.62 23.62
C SER A 381 -8.63 -5.70 24.23
N LYS A 382 -8.89 -6.06 25.49
CA LYS A 382 -8.18 -7.14 26.21
C LYS A 382 -9.03 -8.39 26.41
N ASP A 383 -10.28 -8.23 26.86
CA ASP A 383 -11.15 -9.35 27.22
C ASP A 383 -12.62 -9.17 26.78
N ARG A 384 -12.99 -8.00 26.26
CA ARG A 384 -14.39 -7.64 25.95
C ARG A 384 -14.58 -7.39 24.46
N LEU A 385 -15.45 -8.16 23.83
CA LEU A 385 -15.74 -8.10 22.41
C LEU A 385 -17.24 -7.90 22.18
N PHE A 386 -17.58 -7.36 21.02
CA PHE A 386 -18.95 -7.04 20.64
C PHE A 386 -19.33 -7.86 19.41
N VAL A 387 -20.50 -8.49 19.48
CA VAL A 387 -21.08 -9.26 18.38
C VAL A 387 -22.18 -8.42 17.73
N HIS A 388 -21.86 -7.87 16.57
CA HIS A 388 -22.74 -7.03 15.76
C HIS A 388 -23.52 -7.89 14.78
N HIS A 389 -24.84 -7.75 14.77
CA HIS A 389 -25.69 -8.40 13.79
C HIS A 389 -26.97 -7.57 13.56
N LEU A 390 -27.54 -7.67 12.36
CA LEU A 390 -28.83 -7.05 12.03
C LEU A 390 -29.96 -8.08 11.93
N THR A 391 -29.63 -9.32 11.56
CA THR A 391 -30.59 -10.41 11.42
C THR A 391 -30.86 -11.04 12.78
N LYS A 392 -32.13 -11.18 13.17
CA LYS A 392 -32.56 -11.83 14.42
C LYS A 392 -32.88 -13.33 14.23
N GLY A 393 -32.16 -13.98 13.31
CA GLY A 393 -32.33 -15.40 13.01
C GLY A 393 -31.86 -16.29 14.16
N ASN A 394 -32.47 -17.47 14.29
CA ASN A 394 -32.12 -18.43 15.34
C ASN A 394 -30.68 -18.92 15.20
N GLU A 395 -30.15 -18.98 13.98
CA GLU A 395 -28.78 -19.38 13.67
C GLU A 395 -27.76 -18.40 14.27
N VAL A 396 -28.01 -17.09 14.12
CA VAL A 396 -27.12 -16.03 14.63
C VAL A 396 -27.15 -15.98 16.15
N LEU A 397 -28.33 -16.01 16.75
CA LEU A 397 -28.49 -15.98 18.22
C LEU A 397 -27.94 -17.26 18.85
N GLY A 398 -28.21 -18.42 18.26
CA GLY A 398 -27.68 -19.70 18.71
C GLY A 398 -26.16 -19.80 18.59
N PHE A 399 -25.53 -19.11 17.63
CA PHE A 399 -24.07 -19.02 17.57
C PHE A 399 -23.51 -18.03 18.60
N TYR A 400 -24.16 -16.89 18.80
CA TYR A 400 -23.80 -15.93 19.85
C TYR A 400 -23.79 -16.58 21.24
N GLU A 401 -24.79 -17.40 21.57
CA GLU A 401 -24.84 -18.12 22.84
C GLU A 401 -23.65 -19.07 23.01
N LYS A 402 -23.22 -19.76 21.94
CA LYS A 402 -22.02 -20.61 21.96
C LYS A 402 -20.75 -19.80 22.18
N LEU A 403 -20.60 -18.63 21.55
CA LEU A 403 -19.47 -17.73 21.79
C LEU A 403 -19.39 -17.31 23.26
N VAL A 404 -20.53 -16.96 23.86
CA VAL A 404 -20.63 -16.57 25.28
C VAL A 404 -20.29 -17.75 26.20
N GLU A 405 -20.71 -18.97 25.86
CA GLU A 405 -20.41 -20.17 26.64
C GLU A 405 -18.91 -20.50 26.59
N TYR A 406 -18.35 -20.68 25.39
CA TYR A 406 -16.95 -21.08 25.21
C TYR A 406 -15.95 -19.97 25.55
N GLY A 407 -16.37 -18.70 25.51
CA GLY A 407 -15.53 -17.58 25.88
C GLY A 407 -15.21 -17.51 27.38
N LYS A 408 -16.08 -18.04 28.25
CA LYS A 408 -15.91 -17.91 29.71
C LYS A 408 -14.77 -18.79 30.26
N PRO A 409 -13.97 -18.29 31.22
CA PRO A 409 -13.99 -16.95 31.81
C PRO A 409 -13.10 -15.92 31.10
N LEU A 410 -12.42 -16.30 30.00
CA LEU A 410 -11.34 -15.54 29.38
C LEU A 410 -11.83 -14.35 28.54
N LEU A 411 -12.99 -14.49 27.89
CA LEU A 411 -13.60 -13.50 27.01
C LEU A 411 -15.05 -13.23 27.40
N LYS A 412 -15.45 -11.96 27.26
CA LYS A 412 -16.81 -11.46 27.43
C LYS A 412 -17.33 -10.98 26.09
N PHE A 413 -18.45 -11.54 25.64
CA PHE A 413 -19.14 -11.11 24.44
C PHE A 413 -20.40 -10.35 24.81
N ASP A 414 -20.53 -9.13 24.30
CA ASP A 414 -21.75 -8.35 24.39
C ASP A 414 -22.54 -8.42 23.08
N ASN A 415 -23.85 -8.63 23.20
CA ASN A 415 -24.73 -8.64 22.04
C ASN A 415 -25.04 -7.21 21.56
N VAL A 416 -24.94 -6.98 20.25
CA VAL A 416 -25.29 -5.73 19.57
C VAL A 416 -26.17 -6.05 18.36
N SER A 417 -27.49 -6.11 18.59
CA SER A 417 -28.47 -6.70 17.67
C SER A 417 -29.06 -5.77 16.61
N ASP A 418 -28.69 -4.50 16.63
CA ASP A 418 -29.29 -3.47 15.76
C ASP A 418 -28.21 -2.51 15.21
N SER A 419 -26.98 -3.02 15.07
CA SER A 419 -25.84 -2.25 14.57
C SER A 419 -24.91 -3.14 13.77
N LEU A 420 -24.31 -2.58 12.72
CA LEU A 420 -23.28 -3.23 11.93
C LEU A 420 -22.26 -2.18 11.45
N PRO A 421 -20.99 -2.25 11.87
CA PRO A 421 -19.95 -1.38 11.36
C PRO A 421 -19.51 -1.79 9.95
N PRO A 422 -18.85 -0.88 9.21
CA PRO A 422 -18.36 -1.13 7.86
C PRO A 422 -17.54 -2.42 7.72
N ALA A 423 -18.13 -3.41 7.06
CA ALA A 423 -17.63 -4.77 6.92
C ALA A 423 -18.14 -5.41 5.63
N SER A 424 -17.51 -6.51 5.20
CA SER A 424 -17.86 -7.24 3.99
C SER A 424 -19.31 -7.73 4.01
N LEU A 425 -19.83 -8.02 5.21
CA LEU A 425 -21.21 -8.41 5.45
C LEU A 425 -22.27 -7.41 4.91
N HIS A 426 -21.94 -6.11 4.82
CA HIS A 426 -22.84 -5.11 4.22
C HIS A 426 -23.22 -5.47 2.79
N THR A 427 -22.27 -5.94 2.00
CA THR A 427 -22.50 -6.33 0.60
C THR A 427 -23.58 -7.41 0.50
N PHE A 428 -23.47 -8.45 1.33
CA PHE A 428 -24.42 -9.57 1.35
C PHE A 428 -25.79 -9.13 1.83
N MET A 429 -25.86 -8.41 2.96
CA MET A 429 -27.11 -7.94 3.55
C MET A 429 -27.85 -6.92 2.67
N LYS A 430 -27.12 -6.08 1.93
CA LYS A 430 -27.71 -5.13 0.97
C LYS A 430 -28.50 -5.84 -0.13
N LYS A 431 -28.06 -7.03 -0.54
CA LYS A 431 -28.76 -7.83 -1.56
C LYS A 431 -29.74 -8.84 -0.96
N ILE A 432 -29.43 -9.39 0.21
CA ILE A 432 -30.19 -10.43 0.90
C ILE A 432 -30.38 -9.98 2.36
N PRO A 433 -31.44 -9.23 2.69
CA PRO A 433 -31.63 -8.68 4.03
C PRO A 433 -31.72 -9.72 5.16
N THR A 434 -32.12 -10.95 4.84
CA THR A 434 -32.23 -12.07 5.80
C THR A 434 -30.95 -12.91 5.88
N PHE A 435 -29.83 -12.44 5.32
CA PHE A 435 -28.58 -13.21 5.31
C PHE A 435 -28.10 -13.47 6.75
N PRO A 436 -27.80 -14.74 7.12
CA PRO A 436 -27.45 -15.10 8.49
C PRO A 436 -25.97 -14.76 8.74
N GLY A 437 -25.69 -13.53 9.16
CA GLY A 437 -24.33 -13.09 9.41
C GLY A 437 -24.17 -12.23 10.67
N LEU A 438 -22.98 -12.34 11.26
CA LEU A 438 -22.54 -11.56 12.41
C LEU A 438 -21.08 -11.12 12.23
N LEU A 439 -20.72 -10.05 12.93
CA LEU A 439 -19.37 -9.50 12.98
C LEU A 439 -18.90 -9.43 14.43
N ILE A 440 -17.67 -9.87 14.68
CA ILE A 440 -17.01 -9.78 15.99
C ILE A 440 -15.95 -8.68 15.93
N ALA A 441 -16.04 -7.70 16.84
CA ALA A 441 -15.14 -6.56 16.89
C ALA A 441 -14.84 -6.06 18.32
N ASP A 442 -13.82 -5.21 18.47
CA ASP A 442 -13.39 -4.62 19.75
C ASP A 442 -14.20 -3.39 20.21
N HIS A 443 -15.18 -2.94 19.43
CA HIS A 443 -15.92 -1.70 19.66
C HIS A 443 -17.43 -1.88 19.53
N LYS A 444 -18.18 -1.06 20.29
CA LYS A 444 -19.65 -1.04 20.26
C LYS A 444 -20.25 0.03 19.35
N HIS A 445 -19.71 1.25 19.37
CA HIS A 445 -20.31 2.41 18.70
C HIS A 445 -19.31 3.17 17.82
N SER A 446 -18.15 3.54 18.37
CA SER A 446 -17.05 4.17 17.64
C SER A 446 -15.82 3.29 17.71
N TYR A 447 -15.00 3.30 16.67
CA TYR A 447 -13.75 2.57 16.61
C TYR A 447 -12.84 2.94 17.79
N SER A 448 -12.29 1.91 18.42
CA SER A 448 -11.20 2.05 19.38
C SER A 448 -9.88 2.42 18.66
N ASN A 449 -9.80 2.23 17.34
CA ASN A 449 -8.65 2.58 16.50
C ASN A 449 -8.69 4.06 16.08
N HIS A 450 -7.88 4.90 16.72
CA HIS A 450 -7.76 6.32 16.40
C HIS A 450 -6.90 6.62 15.15
N PHE A 451 -6.29 5.58 14.57
CA PHE A 451 -5.43 5.65 13.40
C PHE A 451 -6.01 4.86 12.22
N TYR A 452 -7.32 4.67 12.16
CA TYR A 452 -7.98 3.94 11.07
C TYR A 452 -7.53 4.43 9.69
N ASN A 453 -7.06 3.51 8.83
CA ASN A 453 -6.55 3.80 7.49
C ASN A 453 -5.47 4.89 7.44
N SER A 454 -4.48 4.74 8.33
CA SER A 454 -3.36 5.65 8.51
C SER A 454 -2.01 4.92 8.44
N ILE A 455 -0.96 5.69 8.18
CA ILE A 455 0.43 5.22 8.32
C ILE A 455 0.82 4.93 9.79
N PHE A 456 0.01 5.41 10.75
CA PHE A 456 0.25 5.20 12.19
C PHE A 456 -0.51 4.01 12.78
N ASP A 457 -1.32 3.31 11.98
CA ASP A 457 -1.91 2.03 12.39
C ASP A 457 -0.85 0.93 12.31
N ASN A 458 0.13 0.95 13.21
CA ASN A 458 1.30 0.06 13.22
C ASN A 458 1.34 -0.80 14.50
N SER A 459 2.40 -1.59 14.70
CA SER A 459 2.54 -2.47 15.88
C SER A 459 2.39 -1.74 17.22
N THR A 460 2.83 -0.48 17.31
CA THR A 460 2.71 0.32 18.54
C THR A 460 1.27 0.69 18.87
N ASN A 461 0.40 0.84 17.86
CA ASN A 461 -1.03 1.17 18.05
C ASN A 461 -1.76 0.08 18.84
N ILE A 462 -1.44 -1.18 18.56
CA ILE A 462 -2.07 -2.35 19.20
C ILE A 462 -1.24 -2.89 20.38
N GLY A 463 -0.18 -2.19 20.79
CA GLY A 463 0.71 -2.63 21.86
C GLY A 463 1.43 -3.96 21.58
N PHE A 464 1.65 -4.31 20.32
CA PHE A 464 2.32 -5.55 19.94
C PHE A 464 3.81 -5.49 20.27
N GLN A 465 4.31 -6.54 20.91
CA GLN A 465 5.73 -6.79 21.13
C GLN A 465 6.03 -8.22 20.70
N TYR A 466 7.06 -8.39 19.87
CA TYR A 466 7.48 -9.70 19.43
C TYR A 466 8.28 -10.44 20.51
N TYR A 467 7.88 -11.68 20.81
CA TYR A 467 8.61 -12.58 21.69
C TYR A 467 9.22 -13.71 20.87
N ASP A 468 10.55 -13.77 20.77
CA ASP A 468 11.23 -14.85 20.06
C ASP A 468 11.25 -16.12 20.94
N VAL A 469 10.15 -16.86 20.92
CA VAL A 469 10.02 -18.11 21.69
C VAL A 469 10.66 -19.25 20.90
N LEU A 470 11.74 -19.81 21.44
CA LEU A 470 12.35 -21.07 21.00
C LEU A 470 12.03 -22.17 22.02
N GLU A 471 12.02 -23.44 21.59
CA GLU A 471 11.66 -24.61 22.44
C GLU A 471 12.47 -24.75 23.75
N ASN A 472 13.56 -23.98 23.93
CA ASN A 472 14.45 -24.05 25.10
C ASN A 472 14.54 -22.76 25.92
N ASP A 473 13.73 -21.73 25.64
CA ASP A 473 13.78 -20.45 26.35
C ASP A 473 12.66 -20.30 27.39
N ASP A 474 12.96 -19.72 28.55
CA ASP A 474 12.00 -19.37 29.62
C ASP A 474 11.07 -18.18 29.24
N ILE A 475 11.04 -17.79 27.97
CA ILE A 475 10.29 -16.62 27.48
C ILE A 475 8.81 -17.04 27.30
N SER A 476 7.95 -16.49 28.14
CA SER A 476 6.49 -16.66 28.03
C SER A 476 5.84 -15.40 27.47
N ILE A 477 4.86 -15.60 26.58
CA ILE A 477 4.04 -14.51 26.05
C ILE A 477 3.07 -14.07 27.16
N PRO A 478 2.98 -12.76 27.48
CA PRO A 478 2.10 -12.27 28.54
C PRO A 478 0.64 -12.62 28.31
N THR A 479 -0.09 -12.94 29.38
CA THR A 479 -1.50 -13.34 29.32
C THR A 479 -2.44 -12.21 28.93
N ASP A 480 -2.01 -10.95 29.06
CA ASP A 480 -2.78 -9.76 28.69
C ASP A 480 -2.37 -9.17 27.32
N SER A 481 -1.58 -9.91 26.55
CA SER A 481 -1.11 -9.53 25.21
C SER A 481 -2.16 -9.73 24.12
N ILE A 482 -2.01 -9.01 23.00
CA ILE A 482 -2.86 -9.17 21.81
C ILE A 482 -2.75 -10.58 21.21
N GLN A 483 -1.57 -11.21 21.31
CA GLN A 483 -1.34 -12.60 20.91
C GLN A 483 -2.27 -13.55 21.66
N GLN A 484 -2.38 -13.39 22.98
CA GLN A 484 -3.22 -14.23 23.82
C GLN A 484 -4.71 -13.98 23.55
N LEU A 485 -5.11 -12.72 23.32
CA LEU A 485 -6.48 -12.39 22.90
C LEU A 485 -6.84 -13.10 21.60
N ILE A 486 -5.98 -13.02 20.58
CA ILE A 486 -6.20 -13.68 19.29
C ILE A 486 -6.31 -15.19 19.44
N ALA A 487 -5.44 -15.81 20.24
CA ALA A 487 -5.50 -17.25 20.49
C ALA A 487 -6.80 -17.65 21.22
N ASN A 488 -7.16 -16.95 22.30
CA ASN A 488 -8.39 -17.22 23.05
C ASN A 488 -9.64 -17.04 22.18
N LEU A 489 -9.67 -15.99 21.34
CA LEU A 489 -10.76 -15.75 20.41
C LEU A 489 -10.82 -16.84 19.33
N SER A 490 -9.67 -17.24 18.81
CA SER A 490 -9.59 -18.30 17.81
C SER A 490 -10.09 -19.64 18.34
N GLU A 491 -9.72 -19.96 19.59
CA GLU A 491 -10.22 -21.13 20.31
C GLU A 491 -11.74 -21.06 20.49
N THR A 492 -12.26 -19.90 20.91
CA THR A 492 -13.70 -19.69 21.13
C THR A 492 -14.51 -19.83 19.85
N ILE A 493 -14.07 -19.19 18.76
CA ILE A 493 -14.71 -19.30 17.44
C ILE A 493 -14.63 -20.75 16.96
N GLY A 494 -13.46 -21.39 17.06
CA GLY A 494 -13.28 -22.77 16.61
C GLY A 494 -14.18 -23.76 17.33
N LYS A 495 -14.29 -23.68 18.66
CA LYS A 495 -15.20 -24.54 19.45
C LYS A 495 -16.66 -24.28 19.14
N SER A 496 -17.04 -23.02 18.99
CA SER A 496 -18.42 -22.64 18.63
C SER A 496 -18.80 -23.16 17.25
N VAL A 497 -17.89 -23.07 16.27
CA VAL A 497 -18.08 -23.61 14.91
C VAL A 497 -18.07 -25.14 14.92
N PHE A 498 -17.23 -25.78 15.74
CA PHE A 498 -17.27 -27.23 15.91
C PHE A 498 -18.66 -27.69 16.35
N GLU A 499 -19.21 -27.09 17.42
CA GLU A 499 -20.54 -27.43 17.92
C GLU A 499 -21.65 -27.11 16.91
N GLU A 500 -21.52 -26.01 16.16
CA GLU A 500 -22.46 -25.64 15.10
C GLU A 500 -22.51 -26.70 13.98
N VAL A 501 -21.36 -27.29 13.62
CA VAL A 501 -21.27 -28.32 12.57
C VAL A 501 -21.65 -29.71 13.11
N SER A 502 -21.06 -30.12 14.24
CA SER A 502 -21.20 -31.47 14.81
C SER A 502 -22.54 -31.69 15.50
N GLN A 503 -23.19 -30.60 15.96
CA GLN A 503 -24.35 -30.61 16.86
C GLN A 503 -24.04 -31.24 18.23
N THR A 504 -22.76 -31.32 18.61
CA THR A 504 -22.30 -31.85 19.88
C THR A 504 -21.27 -30.92 20.53
N LYS A 505 -21.30 -30.83 21.87
CA LYS A 505 -20.35 -30.00 22.61
C LYS A 505 -18.92 -30.50 22.43
N TYR A 506 -17.98 -29.58 22.29
CA TYR A 506 -16.57 -29.90 22.21
C TYR A 506 -15.98 -30.17 23.60
N ASN A 507 -15.47 -31.38 23.80
CA ASN A 507 -14.87 -31.83 25.06
C ASN A 507 -13.35 -32.09 24.95
N GLY A 508 -12.71 -31.64 23.87
CA GLY A 508 -11.27 -31.81 23.66
C GLY A 508 -10.42 -30.87 24.52
N VAL A 509 -9.11 -31.14 24.53
CA VAL A 509 -8.11 -30.38 25.32
C VAL A 509 -7.24 -29.48 24.45
N GLU A 510 -7.40 -29.54 23.13
CA GLU A 510 -6.62 -28.78 22.17
C GLU A 510 -6.87 -27.28 22.33
N ARG A 511 -5.80 -26.50 22.25
CA ARG A 511 -5.78 -25.03 22.40
C ARG A 511 -5.30 -24.38 21.12
N ALA A 512 -5.75 -23.16 20.85
CA ALA A 512 -5.20 -22.37 19.76
C ALA A 512 -3.74 -21.97 20.05
N ASP A 513 -2.89 -22.03 19.04
CA ASP A 513 -1.46 -21.80 19.17
C ASP A 513 -1.13 -20.29 19.28
N VAL A 514 -0.73 -19.86 20.48
CA VAL A 514 -0.33 -18.47 20.77
C VAL A 514 1.00 -18.12 20.10
N ILE A 515 1.91 -19.09 19.93
CA ILE A 515 3.21 -18.89 19.28
C ILE A 515 2.97 -18.61 17.79
N LEU A 516 2.04 -19.34 17.16
CA LEU A 516 1.62 -19.06 15.80
C LEU A 516 1.06 -17.64 15.65
N ALA A 517 0.18 -17.19 16.55
CA ALA A 517 -0.35 -15.83 16.52
C ALA A 517 0.75 -14.76 16.66
N ASN A 518 1.73 -14.99 17.54
CA ASN A 518 2.91 -14.13 17.72
C ASN A 518 3.76 -14.02 16.44
N GLU A 519 4.10 -15.15 15.85
CA GLU A 519 4.90 -15.21 14.61
C GLU A 519 4.15 -14.58 13.44
N LEU A 520 2.84 -14.84 13.30
CA LEU A 520 2.02 -14.22 12.27
C LEU A 520 2.04 -12.69 12.43
N LEU A 521 1.69 -12.13 13.59
CA LEU A 521 1.73 -10.67 13.79
C LEU A 521 3.10 -10.08 13.43
N TYR A 522 4.20 -10.74 13.80
CA TYR A 522 5.54 -10.32 13.44
C TYR A 522 5.77 -10.28 11.91
N CYS A 523 5.30 -11.30 11.19
CA CYS A 523 5.36 -11.36 9.72
C CYS A 523 4.66 -10.20 9.02
N TYR A 524 3.48 -9.81 9.53
CA TYR A 524 2.63 -8.78 8.92
C TYR A 524 3.05 -7.36 9.33
N LEU A 525 3.56 -7.16 10.55
CA LEU A 525 3.78 -5.83 11.12
C LEU A 525 5.24 -5.36 11.12
N GLU A 526 6.21 -6.28 11.21
CA GLU A 526 7.60 -5.91 11.45
C GLU A 526 8.56 -6.45 10.37
N ASP A 527 8.67 -7.77 10.22
CA ASP A 527 9.61 -8.39 9.27
C ASP A 527 8.94 -9.49 8.43
N PRO A 528 8.73 -9.25 7.12
CA PRO A 528 8.20 -10.27 6.24
C PRO A 528 9.08 -11.53 6.12
N ASN A 529 10.37 -11.46 6.47
CA ASN A 529 11.29 -12.59 6.48
C ASN A 529 11.20 -13.45 7.77
N CYS A 530 10.03 -13.45 8.42
CA CYS A 530 9.69 -14.24 9.60
C CYS A 530 9.67 -15.77 9.36
N ARG A 531 9.49 -16.57 10.43
CA ARG A 531 9.49 -18.04 10.36
C ARG A 531 8.34 -18.59 9.51
N VAL A 532 7.14 -18.03 9.62
CA VAL A 532 5.95 -18.51 8.86
C VAL A 532 6.14 -18.33 7.36
N HIS A 533 6.57 -17.15 6.90
CA HIS A 533 6.81 -16.91 5.48
C HIS A 533 7.98 -17.75 4.94
N ARG A 534 9.01 -17.99 5.74
CA ARG A 534 10.10 -18.92 5.40
C ARG A 534 9.65 -20.39 5.38
N ALA A 535 8.61 -20.75 6.13
CA ALA A 535 8.04 -22.09 6.10
C ALA A 535 7.30 -22.38 4.79
N ILE A 536 6.63 -21.37 4.21
CA ILE A 536 5.89 -21.53 2.96
C ILE A 536 6.74 -21.30 1.69
N GLN A 537 7.87 -20.57 1.80
CA GLN A 537 8.76 -20.32 0.68
C GLN A 537 10.24 -20.44 1.08
N ARG A 538 10.99 -21.33 0.39
CA ARG A 538 12.44 -21.46 0.56
C ARG A 538 13.21 -20.62 -0.46
N GLY A 539 14.30 -20.00 0.00
CA GLY A 539 15.42 -19.58 -0.86
C GLY A 539 15.54 -18.10 -1.19
N ASN A 540 14.52 -17.27 -0.94
CA ASN A 540 14.58 -15.84 -1.23
C ASN A 540 14.62 -15.01 0.06
N LYS A 541 15.63 -14.15 0.20
CA LYS A 541 15.63 -13.12 1.25
C LYS A 541 14.59 -12.07 0.89
N LEU A 542 13.59 -11.90 1.74
CA LEU A 542 12.58 -10.85 1.62
C LEU A 542 13.15 -9.52 2.12
N PRO A 543 12.62 -8.37 1.64
CA PRO A 543 12.99 -7.07 2.19
C PRO A 543 12.60 -6.98 3.67
N LYS A 544 13.40 -6.28 4.47
CA LYS A 544 13.13 -6.02 5.90
C LYS A 544 12.08 -4.92 6.14
N ILE A 545 11.24 -4.65 5.16
CA ILE A 545 10.22 -3.60 5.23
C ILE A 545 8.87 -4.32 5.10
N PRO A 546 7.92 -4.11 6.01
CA PRO A 546 6.58 -4.66 5.90
C PRO A 546 6.00 -4.40 4.52
N PHE A 547 5.42 -5.42 3.92
CA PHE A 547 4.79 -5.27 2.61
C PHE A 547 3.52 -4.41 2.74
N SER A 548 3.17 -3.70 1.67
CA SER A 548 1.97 -2.89 1.63
C SER A 548 0.70 -3.76 1.66
N LEU A 549 -0.28 -3.33 2.45
CA LEU A 549 -1.63 -3.89 2.53
C LEU A 549 -2.60 -3.13 1.60
N TYR A 550 -2.09 -2.21 0.80
CA TYR A 550 -2.88 -1.55 -0.21
C TYR A 550 -3.30 -2.54 -1.31
N VAL A 551 -4.58 -2.51 -1.69
CA VAL A 551 -5.13 -3.37 -2.76
C VAL A 551 -4.35 -3.21 -4.08
N GLY A 552 -3.91 -1.99 -4.39
CA GLY A 552 -3.20 -1.70 -5.63
C GLY A 552 -4.06 -1.87 -6.88
N VAL A 553 -3.40 -2.19 -7.99
CA VAL A 553 -4.02 -2.32 -9.32
C VAL A 553 -4.00 -3.77 -9.80
N ASP A 554 -5.05 -4.15 -10.52
CA ASP A 554 -5.42 -5.55 -10.85
C ASP A 554 -4.35 -6.42 -11.51
N HIS A 555 -3.40 -5.81 -12.22
CA HIS A 555 -2.36 -6.50 -12.97
C HIS A 555 -1.01 -6.55 -12.25
N VAL A 556 -0.87 -5.83 -11.12
CA VAL A 556 0.35 -5.84 -10.31
C VAL A 556 0.20 -6.90 -9.22
N THR A 557 1.13 -7.85 -9.19
CA THR A 557 1.10 -8.93 -8.20
C THR A 557 1.34 -8.38 -6.79
N ASN A 558 0.36 -8.57 -5.90
CA ASN A 558 0.51 -8.25 -4.50
C ASN A 558 1.19 -9.41 -3.75
N PHE A 559 2.39 -9.14 -3.21
CA PHE A 559 3.13 -10.13 -2.43
C PHE A 559 2.34 -10.53 -1.18
N MET A 560 1.69 -9.59 -0.48
CA MET A 560 0.90 -9.90 0.72
C MET A 560 -0.20 -10.90 0.46
N THR A 561 -0.95 -10.69 -0.61
CA THR A 561 -2.01 -11.61 -1.02
C THR A 561 -1.45 -13.01 -1.29
N SER A 562 -0.29 -13.09 -1.96
CA SER A 562 0.36 -14.36 -2.27
C SER A 562 0.86 -15.10 -1.02
N PHE A 563 1.55 -14.41 -0.11
CA PHE A 563 2.07 -15.00 1.13
C PHE A 563 0.94 -15.40 2.10
N THR A 564 -0.07 -14.55 2.25
CA THR A 564 -1.24 -14.84 3.09
C THR A 564 -2.00 -16.06 2.56
N SER A 565 -2.14 -16.15 1.23
CA SER A 565 -2.80 -17.25 0.54
C SER A 565 -2.07 -18.57 0.77
N LEU A 566 -0.75 -18.60 0.57
CA LEU A 566 0.07 -19.78 0.85
C LEU A 566 0.07 -20.16 2.33
N THR A 567 0.04 -19.17 3.24
CA THR A 567 -0.05 -19.39 4.69
C THR A 567 -1.36 -20.05 5.06
N LEU A 568 -2.50 -19.55 4.55
CA LEU A 568 -3.81 -20.20 4.75
C LEU A 568 -3.81 -21.63 4.21
N GLY A 569 -3.22 -21.85 3.04
CA GLY A 569 -3.06 -23.17 2.44
C GLY A 569 -2.22 -24.11 3.32
N TRP A 570 -1.11 -23.63 3.87
CA TRP A 570 -0.23 -24.40 4.76
C TRP A 570 -0.95 -24.81 6.05
N LEU A 571 -1.66 -23.88 6.68
CA LEU A 571 -2.36 -24.10 7.95
C LEU A 571 -3.58 -25.03 7.82
N THR A 572 -4.24 -25.05 6.67
CA THR A 572 -5.40 -25.92 6.39
C THR A 572 -5.06 -27.20 5.62
N GLY A 573 -3.82 -27.31 5.15
CA GLY A 573 -3.34 -28.39 4.30
C GLY A 573 -3.27 -29.73 5.00
N VAL A 574 -3.37 -30.81 4.21
CA VAL A 574 -3.16 -32.18 4.67
C VAL A 574 -1.82 -32.68 4.16
N VAL A 575 -0.97 -33.18 5.05
CA VAL A 575 0.32 -33.78 4.67
C VAL A 575 0.06 -35.11 3.95
N GLU A 576 0.65 -35.27 2.77
CA GLU A 576 0.60 -36.52 2.03
C GLU A 576 1.46 -37.60 2.71
N LYS A 577 0.97 -38.84 2.73
CA LYS A 577 1.68 -39.96 3.35
C LYS A 577 2.92 -40.34 2.52
N GLY A 578 4.06 -40.49 3.20
CA GLY A 578 5.35 -40.89 2.60
C GLY A 578 6.25 -39.71 2.22
N ASP A 579 7.50 -40.02 1.83
CA ASP A 579 8.47 -39.00 1.36
C ASP A 579 8.22 -38.70 -0.13
N VAL A 580 7.18 -37.89 -0.38
CA VAL A 580 6.69 -37.60 -1.73
C VAL A 580 6.93 -36.13 -2.06
N ASN A 581 7.62 -35.86 -3.17
CA ASN A 581 7.74 -34.52 -3.72
C ASN A 581 6.42 -34.11 -4.42
N CYS A 582 5.86 -32.95 -4.05
CA CYS A 582 4.60 -32.45 -4.61
C CYS A 582 4.66 -32.19 -6.13
N THR A 583 5.84 -31.98 -6.73
CA THR A 583 5.96 -31.66 -8.17
C THR A 583 5.39 -32.76 -9.07
N ASN A 584 5.36 -33.99 -8.59
CA ASN A 584 4.91 -35.16 -9.36
C ASN A 584 3.42 -35.48 -9.15
N LYS A 585 2.71 -34.68 -8.34
CA LYS A 585 1.29 -34.91 -8.07
C LYS A 585 0.41 -34.40 -9.22
N PRO A 586 -0.69 -35.11 -9.53
CA PRO A 586 -1.58 -34.70 -10.61
C PRO A 586 -2.28 -33.37 -10.29
N ARG A 587 -2.53 -32.57 -11.33
CA ARG A 587 -3.33 -31.35 -11.21
C ARG A 587 -4.80 -31.70 -10.92
N ASN A 588 -5.42 -30.90 -10.05
CA ASN A 588 -6.83 -30.99 -9.70
C ASN A 588 -7.42 -29.56 -9.60
N TYR A 589 -8.72 -29.41 -9.81
CA TYR A 589 -9.40 -28.13 -9.66
C TYR A 589 -9.80 -27.82 -8.21
N ALA A 590 -10.02 -28.85 -7.40
CA ALA A 590 -10.48 -28.74 -6.01
C ALA A 590 -9.34 -28.58 -5.00
N PHE A 591 -8.11 -28.94 -5.37
CA PHE A 591 -6.94 -28.86 -4.51
C PHE A 591 -5.64 -28.76 -5.31
N LYS A 592 -4.61 -28.23 -4.65
CA LYS A 592 -3.25 -28.06 -5.17
C LYS A 592 -2.26 -28.75 -4.23
N PHE A 593 -1.05 -29.00 -4.73
CA PHE A 593 0.03 -29.61 -3.95
C PHE A 593 1.22 -28.65 -3.90
N TYR A 594 1.69 -28.34 -2.69
CA TYR A 594 2.84 -27.47 -2.46
C TYR A 594 3.82 -28.09 -1.46
N ASN A 595 5.11 -27.96 -1.76
CA ASN A 595 6.19 -28.31 -0.85
C ASN A 595 6.38 -27.16 0.13
N MET A 596 6.18 -27.42 1.42
CA MET A 596 6.32 -26.44 2.49
C MET A 596 7.02 -27.08 3.69
N SER A 597 7.53 -26.28 4.60
CA SER A 597 8.22 -26.77 5.79
C SER A 597 7.26 -27.46 6.77
N LYS A 598 7.80 -28.40 7.55
CA LYS A 598 7.03 -29.22 8.51
C LYS A 598 6.36 -28.38 9.61
N SER A 599 7.08 -27.41 10.15
CA SER A 599 6.57 -26.50 11.20
C SER A 599 7.35 -25.19 11.20
N ILE A 600 6.93 -24.23 12.04
CA ILE A 600 7.69 -22.99 12.29
C ILE A 600 9.05 -23.25 12.96
N VAL A 601 9.20 -24.38 13.66
CA VAL A 601 10.44 -24.80 14.35
C VAL A 601 11.35 -25.56 13.39
N ASP A 602 10.80 -26.50 12.61
CA ASP A 602 11.54 -27.29 11.64
C ASP A 602 11.36 -26.75 10.23
N LEU A 603 12.14 -25.71 9.92
CA LEU A 603 12.17 -25.08 8.60
C LEU A 603 12.97 -25.87 7.56
N ASN A 604 13.72 -26.91 7.96
CA ASN A 604 14.63 -27.65 7.09
C ASN A 604 14.02 -28.92 6.52
N THR A 605 13.04 -29.51 7.21
CA THR A 605 12.24 -30.62 6.69
C THR A 605 11.10 -30.12 5.79
N THR A 606 11.09 -30.56 4.53
CA THR A 606 10.02 -30.23 3.57
C THR A 606 9.01 -31.37 3.51
N LEU A 607 7.72 -31.07 3.56
CA LEU A 607 6.63 -32.01 3.36
C LEU A 607 5.74 -31.57 2.20
N CYS A 608 5.05 -32.54 1.60
CA CYS A 608 4.09 -32.26 0.54
C CYS A 608 2.70 -32.05 1.12
N TYR A 609 2.19 -30.81 1.02
CA TYR A 609 0.87 -30.42 1.49
C TYR A 609 -0.15 -30.43 0.36
N LYS A 610 -1.25 -31.15 0.56
CA LYS A 610 -2.47 -31.06 -0.23
C LYS A 610 -3.35 -29.94 0.34
N ILE A 611 -3.51 -28.86 -0.41
CA ILE A 611 -4.21 -27.65 0.03
C ILE A 611 -5.43 -27.37 -0.85
N THR A 612 -6.47 -26.78 -0.28
CA THR A 612 -7.71 -26.37 -0.97
C THR A 612 -7.73 -24.89 -1.33
N MET A 613 -6.75 -24.13 -0.85
CA MET A 613 -6.67 -22.69 -1.07
C MET A 613 -6.66 -22.37 -2.57
N ASN A 614 -7.42 -21.34 -2.92
CA ASN A 614 -7.39 -20.71 -4.22
C ASN A 614 -7.66 -19.19 -4.09
N THR A 615 -7.53 -18.48 -5.19
CA THR A 615 -7.84 -17.05 -5.26
C THR A 615 -8.99 -16.82 -6.24
N THR A 616 -9.77 -15.76 -6.00
CA THR A 616 -10.78 -15.24 -6.93
C THR A 616 -10.47 -13.78 -7.20
N GLU A 617 -10.83 -13.28 -8.38
CA GLU A 617 -10.61 -11.88 -8.72
C GLU A 617 -11.34 -10.96 -7.73
N ALA A 618 -10.65 -9.93 -7.25
CA ALA A 618 -11.21 -8.83 -6.46
C ALA A 618 -11.15 -7.54 -7.28
N VAL A 619 -11.87 -7.54 -8.40
CA VAL A 619 -12.04 -6.38 -9.29
C VAL A 619 -13.53 -6.11 -9.42
N SER A 620 -13.92 -4.84 -9.28
CA SER A 620 -15.33 -4.47 -9.28
C SER A 620 -16.04 -4.90 -10.57
N PRO A 621 -17.26 -5.49 -10.47
CA PRO A 621 -18.08 -5.84 -11.64
C PRO A 621 -18.33 -4.67 -12.61
N ALA A 622 -18.26 -3.42 -12.13
CA ALA A 622 -18.38 -2.22 -12.96
C ALA A 622 -17.38 -2.18 -14.13
N PHE A 623 -16.18 -2.76 -13.96
CA PHE A 623 -15.14 -2.76 -14.98
C PHE A 623 -15.29 -3.89 -16.00
N ILE A 624 -16.06 -4.93 -15.67
CA ILE A 624 -16.15 -6.17 -16.44
C ILE A 624 -17.43 -6.22 -17.28
N MET A 625 -18.50 -5.58 -16.80
CA MET A 625 -19.74 -5.46 -17.58
C MET A 625 -19.52 -4.49 -18.77
N PRO A 626 -19.81 -4.91 -20.01
CA PRO A 626 -19.49 -4.13 -21.22
C PRO A 626 -20.25 -2.80 -21.33
N ASP A 627 -21.45 -2.69 -20.73
CA ASP A 627 -22.30 -1.49 -20.78
C ASP A 627 -22.76 -1.03 -19.38
N TYR A 628 -21.83 -1.06 -18.41
CA TYR A 628 -22.15 -0.63 -17.05
C TYR A 628 -22.55 0.84 -16.99
N ASN A 629 -23.69 1.12 -16.35
CA ASN A 629 -24.07 2.49 -16.02
C ASN A 629 -23.24 2.99 -14.83
N TRP A 630 -22.23 3.81 -15.10
CA TRP A 630 -21.35 4.41 -14.09
C TRP A 630 -22.05 5.32 -13.08
N THR A 631 -23.29 5.76 -13.37
CA THR A 631 -24.10 6.57 -12.45
C THR A 631 -25.01 5.75 -11.54
N SER A 632 -25.07 4.42 -11.73
CA SER A 632 -25.99 3.54 -10.98
C SER A 632 -25.68 3.45 -9.49
N GLY A 633 -24.42 3.64 -9.08
CA GLY A 633 -23.98 3.46 -7.70
C GLY A 633 -24.08 2.02 -7.19
N GLU A 634 -24.27 1.03 -8.07
CA GLU A 634 -24.45 -0.38 -7.67
C GLU A 634 -23.14 -1.02 -7.23
N PHE A 635 -22.08 -0.83 -8.03
CA PHE A 635 -20.75 -1.39 -7.80
C PHE A 635 -19.71 -0.29 -7.63
N SER A 636 -18.65 -0.60 -6.88
CA SER A 636 -17.46 0.25 -6.73
C SER A 636 -16.87 0.66 -8.08
N THR A 637 -16.36 1.89 -8.19
CA THR A 637 -15.82 2.43 -9.47
C THR A 637 -14.44 3.03 -9.31
N TRP A 638 -13.73 2.61 -8.26
CA TRP A 638 -12.41 3.14 -7.96
C TRP A 638 -11.36 2.70 -8.98
N SER A 639 -10.59 3.68 -9.45
CA SER A 639 -9.41 3.48 -10.30
C SER A 639 -8.24 4.30 -9.78
N GLU A 640 -7.04 3.85 -10.07
CA GLU A 640 -5.80 4.52 -9.74
C GLU A 640 -5.22 5.18 -10.99
N SER A 641 -4.68 6.40 -10.83
CA SER A 641 -3.91 7.02 -11.90
C SER A 641 -2.62 6.26 -12.13
N THR A 642 -2.17 6.11 -13.38
CA THR A 642 -0.78 5.72 -13.63
C THR A 642 0.17 6.89 -13.34
N TRP A 643 1.42 6.58 -13.03
CA TRP A 643 2.53 7.55 -12.86
C TRP A 643 3.86 6.94 -13.32
N SER A 644 4.86 7.77 -13.59
CA SER A 644 6.18 7.32 -14.08
C SER A 644 7.30 7.40 -13.04
N GLU A 645 7.39 8.52 -12.31
CA GLU A 645 8.45 8.78 -11.36
C GLU A 645 7.87 9.43 -10.10
N ILE A 646 8.24 8.88 -8.95
CA ILE A 646 8.01 9.47 -7.65
C ILE A 646 9.37 9.73 -7.01
N ASN A 647 9.76 10.98 -6.82
CA ASN A 647 10.99 11.34 -6.13
C ASN A 647 10.95 12.75 -5.54
N VAL A 648 11.82 12.95 -4.54
CA VAL A 648 12.08 14.24 -3.92
C VAL A 648 13.56 14.54 -4.05
N ARG A 649 13.89 15.77 -4.47
CA ARG A 649 15.28 16.25 -4.47
C ARG A 649 15.36 17.68 -3.95
N MET A 650 16.46 17.98 -3.28
CA MET A 650 16.83 19.27 -2.72
C MET A 650 17.95 19.90 -3.54
N PHE A 651 17.90 21.22 -3.73
CA PHE A 651 18.90 21.97 -4.47
C PHE A 651 18.88 23.45 -4.10
N LEU A 652 19.92 24.18 -4.50
CA LEU A 652 19.95 25.64 -4.42
C LEU A 652 19.39 26.27 -5.68
N LYS A 653 18.36 27.09 -5.52
CA LYS A 653 17.75 27.88 -6.60
C LYS A 653 18.36 29.29 -6.59
N PRO A 654 18.96 29.76 -7.70
CA PRO A 654 19.44 31.13 -7.79
C PRO A 654 18.26 32.12 -7.81
N SER A 655 18.54 33.40 -7.52
CA SER A 655 17.51 34.43 -7.64
C SER A 655 17.14 34.68 -9.10
N ALA A 656 15.89 35.10 -9.33
CA ALA A 656 15.40 35.38 -10.68
C ALA A 656 16.22 36.48 -11.37
N ALA A 657 16.81 37.41 -10.59
CA ALA A 657 17.72 38.43 -11.11
C ALA A 657 19.00 37.80 -11.68
N HIS A 658 19.59 36.82 -10.97
CA HIS A 658 20.80 36.14 -11.41
C HIS A 658 20.57 35.29 -12.67
N GLU A 659 19.44 34.60 -12.77
CA GLU A 659 19.05 33.84 -13.97
C GLU A 659 18.91 34.76 -15.19
N LYS A 660 18.16 35.86 -15.04
CA LYS A 660 17.97 36.87 -16.10
C LYS A 660 19.29 37.49 -16.55
N MET A 661 20.17 37.81 -15.61
CA MET A 661 21.50 38.34 -15.90
C MET A 661 22.33 37.34 -16.71
N SER A 662 22.30 36.06 -16.34
CA SER A 662 23.05 35.00 -17.03
C SER A 662 22.60 34.82 -18.47
N ILE A 663 21.27 34.83 -18.72
CA ILE A 663 20.71 34.80 -20.07
C ILE A 663 21.12 36.04 -20.86
N ALA A 664 21.04 37.24 -20.25
CA ALA A 664 21.42 38.49 -20.90
C ALA A 664 22.89 38.49 -21.33
N ILE A 665 23.81 38.08 -20.45
CA ILE A 665 25.25 37.96 -20.76
C ILE A 665 25.46 36.95 -21.89
N GLY A 666 24.79 35.80 -21.86
CA GLY A 666 24.85 34.79 -22.91
C GLY A 666 24.41 35.35 -24.27
N CYS A 667 23.26 36.01 -24.33
CA CYS A 667 22.75 36.63 -25.56
C CYS A 667 23.70 37.73 -26.09
N ILE A 668 24.22 38.60 -25.23
CA ILE A 668 25.15 39.66 -25.62
C ILE A 668 26.45 39.05 -26.17
N SER A 669 27.00 38.04 -25.50
CA SER A 669 28.21 37.34 -25.94
C SER A 669 28.03 36.70 -27.31
N VAL A 670 26.88 36.05 -27.56
CA VAL A 670 26.55 35.45 -28.86
C VAL A 670 26.46 36.52 -29.95
N ILE A 671 25.76 37.63 -29.71
CA ILE A 671 25.64 38.73 -30.68
C ILE A 671 27.02 39.33 -30.99
N PHE A 672 27.81 39.61 -29.97
CA PHE A 672 29.15 40.16 -30.13
C PHE A 672 30.07 39.20 -30.91
N SER A 673 30.01 37.90 -30.60
CA SER A 673 30.75 36.86 -31.33
C SER A 673 30.36 36.83 -32.81
N PHE A 674 29.06 36.89 -33.13
CA PHE A 674 28.63 36.94 -34.53
C PHE A 674 29.14 38.18 -35.26
N ILE A 675 29.08 39.36 -34.63
CA ILE A 675 29.60 40.61 -35.21
C ILE A 675 31.10 40.49 -35.46
N LEU A 676 31.86 39.98 -34.48
CA LEU A 676 33.31 39.84 -34.57
C LEU A 676 33.71 38.83 -35.65
N VAL A 677 33.08 37.65 -35.65
CA VAL A 677 33.31 36.62 -36.67
C VAL A 677 32.94 37.14 -38.06
N TYR A 678 31.82 37.85 -38.20
CA TYR A 678 31.42 38.47 -39.46
C TYR A 678 32.47 39.49 -39.93
N PHE A 679 32.95 40.35 -39.02
CA PHE A 679 33.97 41.35 -39.34
C PHE A 679 35.27 40.69 -39.78
N VAL A 680 35.79 39.73 -38.99
CA VAL A 680 37.00 38.96 -39.31
C VAL A 680 36.86 38.23 -40.63
N LYS A 681 35.71 37.62 -40.91
CA LYS A 681 35.42 36.95 -42.19
C LYS A 681 35.39 37.94 -43.34
N SER A 682 34.72 39.09 -43.20
CA SER A 682 34.61 40.11 -44.25
C SER A 682 35.95 40.77 -44.57
N ARG A 683 36.86 40.85 -43.59
CA ARG A 683 38.19 41.45 -43.71
C ARG A 683 39.31 40.41 -43.74
N SER A 684 39.00 39.13 -43.95
CA SER A 684 39.97 38.04 -43.88
C SER A 684 41.13 38.20 -44.87
N HIS A 685 40.86 38.74 -46.06
CA HIS A 685 41.86 39.05 -47.08
C HIS A 685 42.87 40.12 -46.66
N ILE A 686 42.52 41.00 -45.72
CA ILE A 686 43.41 42.03 -45.14
C ILE A 686 44.10 41.49 -43.89
N LEU A 687 43.34 40.81 -43.02
CA LEU A 687 43.82 40.32 -41.73
C LEU A 687 44.77 39.13 -41.87
N PHE A 688 44.63 38.34 -42.95
CA PHE A 688 45.41 37.14 -43.20
C PHE A 688 46.09 37.19 -44.59
N THR A 689 46.74 38.30 -44.92
CA THR A 689 47.58 38.37 -46.13
C THR A 689 48.67 37.29 -46.08
N PRO A 690 48.78 36.42 -47.10
CA PRO A 690 49.85 35.43 -47.14
C PRO A 690 51.20 36.15 -47.26
N PRO A 691 52.27 35.67 -46.60
CA PRO A 691 53.61 36.20 -46.84
C PRO A 691 53.95 36.02 -48.32
N LEU A 692 54.49 37.08 -48.93
CA LEU A 692 54.96 37.06 -50.33
C LEU A 692 55.92 35.86 -50.52
N PRO A 693 55.81 35.10 -51.62
CA PRO A 693 56.76 34.04 -51.91
C PRO A 693 58.16 34.66 -51.96
N THR A 694 59.11 34.09 -51.22
CA THR A 694 60.53 34.37 -51.46
C THR A 694 60.85 33.90 -52.86
N GLU A 695 61.01 34.83 -53.81
CA GLU A 695 61.53 34.53 -55.14
C GLU A 695 62.85 33.78 -54.98
N ALA A 696 62.87 32.51 -55.40
CA ALA A 696 64.12 31.81 -55.63
C ALA A 696 64.81 32.49 -56.83
N PRO A 697 66.13 32.74 -56.79
CA PRO A 697 66.81 33.38 -57.90
C PRO A 697 66.82 32.42 -59.09
N THR A 698 66.17 32.80 -60.18
CA THR A 698 66.45 32.23 -61.48
C THR A 698 67.71 32.91 -62.02
N ASP A 699 68.85 32.22 -61.94
CA ASP A 699 69.99 32.53 -62.82
C ASP A 699 69.66 32.08 -64.25
N CYS A 700 70.21 32.81 -65.23
CA CYS A 700 70.05 32.64 -66.68
C CYS A 700 70.05 31.20 -67.21
#